data_AF-A0A963MMY5-F1
#
_entry.id   AF-A0A963MMY5-F1
#
_cell.length_a   1.000
_cell.length_b   1.000
_cell.length_c   1.000
_cell.angle_alpha   90.00
_cell.angle_beta   90.00
_cell.angle_gamma   90.00
#
_symmetry.space_group_name_H-M   'P 1'
#
loop_
_entity.id
_entity.type
_entity.pdbx_description
1 polymer ?
#
loop_
_entity_poly.entity_id
_entity_poly.type
_entity_poly.pdbx_seq_one_letter_code
_entity_poly.pdbx_strand_id
1 'polypeptide(L)'
;GLGSVPGPDLTVENLALTPVGGGLAAGGQVLVSWDVANAGNLPANAPWKDRILVRNMDRGGELIVNLLVDYADLGAAAGQPLAAGASRARQVLVSLPPGNSGTGNLRFEVAADVTNAVAEPGAAELNNAATLDALAAATPYPDLQVGSVAVTPGSGWAAGSTVTVNWRVNNGGSVGVSDAWTDRVVVRNLATGAILLNAGSRYLPAVDGVLAAGGFIDRSLSFSWPAGAVGSGRFEFLVTTDDDGEIFESNASDTAETNNSASLVVASAPDLLVEQLRLAAATAATAGDSITVFWDDRNEGLIATPASWHDRLIVRNLSTGETLLDVALPYNIALVGNGALAANASVTRSHDFQLPEGLRGTGQIEVEVRVDQNAAGQGALVEYTAAGGSGEGNNSARLTFTAAARPYADLLVSSFTAPPSGRGGETITLDWTVLNQGAAATSAQWSDRIVLSRDDVIGNADDLTLASVGHYGVLAPAASYQQSRQLILPERLDGTFRLAIVADALGEVSEPDSRADNTSTAAIQLSTPHADLQVEVVAAPASTRSGEATPVSWRVRNAGDRPTDVTQWKDSIYLSTDATLDSGDTLLAQILHAGGLAVGASYSGQSNVFLPFGLTGDYRILVHTDSGSQVFESVFDADNVTASLAPLQVLAPTLADLTVSQIVVPAQGAPGQTTTVSWTVVNAGNGAAHGSWSDRVYLSADGSLAGAQLLATVPHSGELAALASYTASTAIVVPDVADGDYRIVVSSDVTDTVFEGSQESNNTTVSAATLRVVHPDLAPLSVAAPASALSSETIVVSWRIANAGSSEALGAWSDRLYLSRDASLGADDTLLGELAHAGPLAAGSSYDAQLPVGLPLAASGDYFLLVVSDALGEVREVGGENNNVGSTPFTAALAPYANLVVSAVTAEASVPYAPAPEVVVGDPAQITVSWTVSNDGTGVGQTTQWTDALLVSSDSIVGNGDDRVVATYAHAGALAVGDSYSRSETFLLPAYFQGRYHFFVRSDAGDEVFENGLEVDNAAEAARIFDVMRIPNADLVVSQASVPATASSGRGINVSWQVSNLGIGPTDIPGWNDTVVLTADAAGT
;
A
#
# COMPACT_ATOMS: atom_id res chain seq x y z
N GLY A 1 -23.85 -62.80 -35.38
CA GLY A 1 -23.12 -64.05 -35.14
C GLY A 1 -21.94 -63.74 -34.27
N LEU A 2 -22.02 -64.15 -33.00
CA LEU A 2 -20.90 -64.55 -32.15
C LEU A 2 -21.48 -65.76 -31.41
N GLY A 3 -20.89 -66.93 -31.67
CA GLY A 3 -21.36 -68.22 -31.20
C GLY A 3 -21.28 -68.32 -29.68
N SER A 4 -22.02 -69.28 -29.15
CA SER A 4 -21.92 -69.81 -27.79
C SER A 4 -20.45 -69.99 -27.36
N VAL A 5 -19.86 -68.95 -26.76
CA VAL A 5 -18.61 -69.08 -26.02
C VAL A 5 -18.98 -69.77 -24.71
N PRO A 6 -18.45 -70.96 -24.41
CA PRO A 6 -18.69 -71.60 -23.14
C PRO A 6 -18.17 -70.72 -22.00
N GLY A 7 -18.99 -70.51 -20.96
CA GLY A 7 -18.70 -69.62 -19.84
C GLY A 7 -19.76 -69.73 -18.73
N PRO A 8 -19.45 -69.23 -17.52
CA PRO A 8 -20.45 -68.95 -16.50
C PRO A 8 -21.40 -67.82 -16.93
N ASP A 9 -22.63 -67.83 -16.41
CA ASP A 9 -23.67 -66.79 -16.62
C ASP A 9 -24.44 -66.66 -15.30
N LEU A 10 -24.16 -65.62 -14.51
CA LEU A 10 -24.69 -65.40 -13.17
C LEU A 10 -25.98 -64.57 -13.24
N THR A 11 -27.09 -65.14 -12.79
CA THR A 11 -28.38 -64.44 -12.68
C THR A 11 -28.80 -64.26 -11.24
N VAL A 12 -29.51 -63.17 -10.93
CA VAL A 12 -30.14 -62.94 -9.63
C VAL A 12 -31.60 -63.34 -9.70
N GLU A 13 -32.01 -64.27 -8.84
CA GLU A 13 -33.37 -64.80 -8.76
C GLU A 13 -33.95 -64.63 -7.35
N ASN A 14 -35.28 -64.75 -7.22
CA ASN A 14 -35.98 -64.81 -5.93
C ASN A 14 -35.68 -63.64 -4.96
N LEU A 15 -35.46 -62.42 -5.47
CA LEU A 15 -35.31 -61.23 -4.63
C LEU A 15 -36.57 -60.99 -3.79
N ALA A 16 -36.43 -61.03 -2.47
CA ALA A 16 -37.51 -60.88 -1.51
C ALA A 16 -37.10 -59.99 -0.32
N LEU A 17 -38.09 -59.26 0.21
CA LEU A 17 -37.94 -58.34 1.33
C LEU A 17 -38.77 -58.84 2.51
N THR A 18 -38.13 -59.00 3.67
CA THR A 18 -38.82 -59.40 4.91
C THR A 18 -38.57 -58.33 5.98
N PRO A 19 -39.50 -57.41 6.23
CA PRO A 19 -39.34 -56.39 7.26
C PRO A 19 -39.24 -57.02 8.66
N VAL A 20 -38.38 -56.46 9.51
CA VAL A 20 -38.16 -56.95 10.87
C VAL A 20 -39.08 -56.19 11.82
N GLY A 21 -39.86 -56.93 12.62
CA GLY A 21 -40.73 -56.35 13.64
C GLY A 21 -42.08 -55.81 13.17
N GLY A 22 -42.46 -55.96 11.89
CA GLY A 22 -43.76 -55.53 11.39
C GLY A 22 -43.80 -55.23 9.89
N GLY A 23 -44.45 -54.11 9.51
CA GLY A 23 -44.43 -53.59 8.14
C GLY A 23 -43.12 -52.84 7.82
N LEU A 24 -42.90 -52.55 6.55
CA LEU A 24 -41.77 -51.71 6.12
C LEU A 24 -42.06 -50.25 6.53
N ALA A 25 -41.18 -49.62 7.30
CA ALA A 25 -41.32 -48.24 7.78
C ALA A 25 -39.95 -47.56 7.91
N ALA A 26 -39.94 -46.23 7.84
CA ALA A 26 -38.74 -45.44 8.05
C ALA A 26 -38.14 -45.66 9.45
N GLY A 27 -36.81 -45.77 9.53
CA GLY A 27 -36.08 -46.14 10.75
C GLY A 27 -36.13 -47.64 11.10
N GLY A 28 -36.87 -48.45 10.33
CA GLY A 28 -36.98 -49.90 10.52
C GLY A 28 -35.90 -50.70 9.78
N GLN A 29 -35.82 -52.02 10.04
CA GLN A 29 -34.91 -52.92 9.34
C GLN A 29 -35.66 -53.88 8.41
N VAL A 30 -35.03 -54.29 7.31
CA VAL A 30 -35.56 -55.23 6.33
C VAL A 30 -34.49 -56.23 5.92
N LEU A 31 -34.80 -57.52 6.00
CA LEU A 31 -33.95 -58.59 5.49
C LEU A 31 -34.17 -58.71 3.98
N VAL A 32 -33.12 -58.43 3.20
CA VAL A 32 -33.08 -58.59 1.75
C VAL A 32 -32.48 -59.96 1.45
N SER A 33 -33.21 -60.80 0.71
CA SER A 33 -32.77 -62.16 0.35
C SER A 33 -32.89 -62.39 -1.15
N TRP A 34 -31.94 -63.10 -1.74
CA TRP A 34 -31.90 -63.44 -3.18
C TRP A 34 -31.13 -64.74 -3.41
N ASP A 35 -31.32 -65.35 -4.57
CA ASP A 35 -30.50 -66.46 -5.06
C ASP A 35 -29.59 -65.98 -6.19
N VAL A 36 -28.32 -66.40 -6.19
CA VAL A 36 -27.43 -66.26 -7.35
C VAL A 36 -27.34 -67.60 -8.06
N ALA A 37 -27.81 -67.67 -9.30
CA ALA A 37 -27.84 -68.89 -10.12
C ALA A 37 -26.80 -68.80 -11.25
N ASN A 38 -26.16 -69.92 -11.60
CA ASN A 38 -25.31 -70.00 -12.79
C ASN A 38 -26.09 -70.65 -13.94
N ALA A 39 -26.65 -69.85 -14.85
CA ALA A 39 -27.37 -70.27 -16.05
C ALA A 39 -26.43 -70.71 -17.19
N GLY A 40 -25.10 -70.56 -17.00
CA GLY A 40 -24.07 -70.85 -17.99
C GLY A 40 -23.79 -72.34 -18.14
N ASN A 41 -22.77 -72.66 -18.96
CA ASN A 41 -22.35 -74.05 -19.20
C ASN A 41 -20.96 -74.38 -18.65
N LEU A 42 -20.29 -73.43 -17.99
CA LEU A 42 -19.08 -73.65 -17.20
C LEU A 42 -19.28 -73.21 -15.74
N PRO A 43 -18.55 -73.79 -14.77
CA PRO A 43 -18.61 -73.37 -13.37
C PRO A 43 -18.07 -71.95 -13.16
N ALA A 44 -18.69 -71.16 -12.27
CA ALA A 44 -18.14 -69.91 -11.77
C ALA A 44 -17.15 -70.21 -10.64
N ASN A 45 -15.87 -69.92 -10.86
CA ASN A 45 -14.74 -70.46 -10.10
C ASN A 45 -13.84 -69.38 -9.45
N ALA A 46 -14.42 -68.24 -9.10
CA ALA A 46 -13.79 -67.20 -8.29
C ALA A 46 -14.77 -66.71 -7.20
N PRO A 47 -14.30 -66.15 -6.07
CA PRO A 47 -15.15 -65.41 -5.15
C PRO A 47 -15.42 -64.01 -5.69
N TRP A 48 -16.67 -63.54 -5.59
CA TRP A 48 -17.10 -62.20 -6.04
C TRP A 48 -17.78 -61.38 -4.94
N LYS A 49 -18.25 -60.17 -5.27
CA LYS A 49 -19.13 -59.37 -4.39
C LYS A 49 -20.45 -59.07 -5.09
N ASP A 50 -21.54 -59.16 -4.34
CA ASP A 50 -22.83 -58.63 -4.80
C ASP A 50 -23.00 -57.22 -4.26
N ARG A 51 -23.77 -56.39 -4.95
CA ARG A 51 -24.11 -55.02 -4.52
C ARG A 51 -25.60 -54.91 -4.30
N ILE A 52 -26.01 -54.38 -3.15
CA ILE A 52 -27.38 -54.01 -2.82
C ILE A 52 -27.47 -52.49 -2.82
N LEU A 53 -28.36 -51.95 -3.65
CA LEU A 53 -28.72 -50.54 -3.64
C LEU A 53 -30.16 -50.41 -3.17
N VAL A 54 -30.45 -49.45 -2.29
CA VAL A 54 -31.83 -49.07 -1.98
C VAL A 54 -32.01 -47.60 -2.35
N ARG A 55 -33.04 -47.29 -3.14
CA ARG A 55 -33.33 -45.94 -3.61
C ARG A 55 -34.72 -45.49 -3.22
N ASN A 56 -34.87 -44.24 -2.79
CA ASN A 56 -36.18 -43.62 -2.62
C ASN A 56 -36.65 -43.01 -3.94
N MET A 57 -37.68 -43.63 -4.53
CA MET A 57 -38.19 -43.26 -5.85
C MET A 57 -39.11 -42.04 -5.80
N ASP A 58 -39.73 -41.76 -4.65
CA ASP A 58 -40.52 -40.55 -4.45
C ASP A 58 -39.63 -39.30 -4.37
N ARG A 59 -38.34 -39.50 -4.04
CA ARG A 59 -37.29 -38.46 -3.96
C ARG A 59 -36.34 -38.50 -5.16
N GLY A 60 -36.84 -38.80 -6.35
CA GLY A 60 -36.05 -38.75 -7.59
C GLY A 60 -34.98 -39.85 -7.73
N GLY A 61 -35.12 -40.96 -6.99
CA GLY A 61 -34.16 -42.07 -7.02
C GLY A 61 -32.96 -41.90 -6.08
N GLU A 62 -33.11 -41.06 -5.04
CA GLU A 62 -32.13 -40.84 -3.96
C GLU A 62 -31.60 -42.19 -3.46
N LEU A 63 -30.28 -42.39 -3.52
CA LEU A 63 -29.65 -43.62 -3.03
C LEU A 63 -29.54 -43.56 -1.50
N ILE A 64 -30.32 -44.37 -0.80
CA ILE A 64 -30.38 -44.40 0.67
C ILE A 64 -29.56 -45.54 1.29
N VAL A 65 -29.24 -46.60 0.52
CA VAL A 65 -28.35 -47.70 0.96
C VAL A 65 -27.49 -48.17 -0.21
N ASN A 66 -26.19 -48.41 0.03
CA ASN A 66 -25.27 -49.05 -0.90
C ASN A 66 -24.36 -50.01 -0.14
N LEU A 67 -24.60 -51.31 -0.30
CA LEU A 67 -23.94 -52.35 0.47
C LEU A 67 -23.28 -53.37 -0.47
N LEU A 68 -22.03 -53.73 -0.18
CA LEU A 68 -21.39 -54.86 -0.84
C LEU A 68 -21.48 -56.08 0.07
N VAL A 69 -21.87 -57.23 -0.48
CA VAL A 69 -21.97 -58.49 0.25
C VAL A 69 -20.98 -59.47 -0.37
N ASP A 70 -20.03 -59.90 0.43
CA ASP A 70 -18.91 -60.73 0.00
C ASP A 70 -19.39 -62.17 -0.24
N TYR A 71 -19.01 -62.77 -1.38
CA TYR A 71 -19.38 -64.16 -1.67
C TYR A 71 -18.76 -65.14 -0.64
N ALA A 72 -17.67 -64.71 0.01
CA ALA A 72 -17.06 -65.41 1.14
C ALA A 72 -18.01 -65.57 2.35
N ASP A 73 -19.06 -64.75 2.47
CA ASP A 73 -20.06 -64.81 3.55
C ASP A 73 -20.87 -66.13 3.54
N LEU A 74 -20.72 -66.95 2.50
CA LEU A 74 -21.27 -68.31 2.40
C LEU A 74 -20.44 -69.37 3.16
N GLY A 75 -19.34 -69.00 3.81
CA GLY A 75 -18.51 -69.90 4.62
C GLY A 75 -17.88 -71.04 3.81
N ALA A 76 -17.96 -72.28 4.29
CA ALA A 76 -17.33 -73.45 3.64
C ALA A 76 -17.81 -73.69 2.18
N ALA A 77 -18.99 -73.17 1.82
CA ALA A 77 -19.50 -73.25 0.46
C ALA A 77 -18.73 -72.33 -0.51
N ALA A 78 -18.16 -71.21 -0.04
CA ALA A 78 -17.48 -70.23 -0.89
C ALA A 78 -16.25 -70.78 -1.63
N GLY A 79 -15.63 -71.87 -1.13
CA GLY A 79 -14.48 -72.53 -1.77
C GLY A 79 -14.83 -73.54 -2.87
N GLN A 80 -16.12 -73.78 -3.13
CA GLN A 80 -16.59 -74.68 -4.20
C GLN A 80 -17.10 -73.84 -5.38
N PRO A 81 -16.68 -74.11 -6.63
CA PRO A 81 -17.23 -73.43 -7.81
C PRO A 81 -18.77 -73.57 -7.87
N LEU A 82 -19.46 -72.51 -8.28
CA LEU A 82 -20.89 -72.59 -8.58
C LEU A 82 -21.08 -73.31 -9.92
N ALA A 83 -21.46 -74.59 -9.86
CA ALA A 83 -21.65 -75.42 -11.04
C ALA A 83 -22.75 -74.88 -11.96
N ALA A 84 -22.64 -75.18 -13.25
CA ALA A 84 -23.69 -74.89 -14.23
C ALA A 84 -25.05 -75.47 -13.79
N GLY A 85 -26.09 -74.65 -13.80
CA GLY A 85 -27.44 -74.97 -13.35
C GLY A 85 -27.65 -74.99 -11.83
N ALA A 86 -26.65 -74.63 -11.03
CA ALA A 86 -26.79 -74.54 -9.57
C ALA A 86 -27.07 -73.09 -9.13
N SER A 87 -27.77 -72.95 -8.01
CA SER A 87 -28.03 -71.66 -7.35
C SER A 87 -27.56 -71.65 -5.90
N ARG A 88 -27.37 -70.45 -5.35
CA ARG A 88 -27.05 -70.24 -3.93
C ARG A 88 -27.83 -69.08 -3.36
N ALA A 89 -28.50 -69.35 -2.24
CA ALA A 89 -29.20 -68.35 -1.44
C ALA A 89 -28.22 -67.42 -0.72
N ARG A 90 -28.56 -66.14 -0.73
CA ARG A 90 -27.86 -65.04 -0.09
C ARG A 90 -28.86 -64.13 0.60
N GLN A 91 -28.42 -63.45 1.65
CA GLN A 91 -29.26 -62.50 2.37
C GLN A 91 -28.40 -61.49 3.13
N VAL A 92 -28.97 -60.31 3.37
CA VAL A 92 -28.36 -59.26 4.18
C VAL A 92 -29.43 -58.41 4.86
N LEU A 93 -29.17 -57.98 6.10
CA LEU A 93 -30.07 -57.09 6.82
C LEU A 93 -29.76 -55.63 6.45
N VAL A 94 -30.79 -54.88 6.05
CA VAL A 94 -30.69 -53.48 5.65
C VAL A 94 -31.50 -52.62 6.63
N SER A 95 -30.87 -51.61 7.23
CA SER A 95 -31.55 -50.58 8.02
C SER A 95 -32.00 -49.44 7.11
N LEU A 96 -33.27 -49.06 7.17
CA LEU A 96 -33.79 -47.87 6.49
C LEU A 96 -33.51 -46.63 7.37
N PRO A 97 -33.11 -45.50 6.77
CA PRO A 97 -32.96 -44.26 7.53
C PRO A 97 -34.30 -43.81 8.13
N PRO A 98 -34.32 -43.18 9.31
CA PRO A 98 -35.52 -42.52 9.84
C PRO A 98 -35.93 -41.31 8.97
N GLY A 99 -37.15 -40.79 9.19
CA GLY A 99 -37.66 -39.62 8.47
C GLY A 99 -38.04 -39.86 6.99
N ASN A 100 -38.09 -38.79 6.21
CA ASN A 100 -38.66 -38.83 4.86
C ASN A 100 -37.83 -39.65 3.86
N SER A 101 -36.50 -39.75 4.01
CA SER A 101 -35.65 -40.57 3.12
C SER A 101 -35.94 -42.08 3.22
N GLY A 102 -36.36 -42.58 4.39
CA GLY A 102 -36.78 -43.99 4.55
C GLY A 102 -38.27 -44.23 4.35
N THR A 103 -39.04 -43.20 4.00
CA THR A 103 -40.50 -43.25 3.82
C THR A 103 -40.86 -43.26 2.33
N GLY A 104 -41.98 -43.89 1.98
CA GLY A 104 -42.51 -43.85 0.61
C GLY A 104 -42.01 -45.02 -0.24
N ASN A 105 -42.00 -44.83 -1.56
CA ASN A 105 -41.69 -45.90 -2.51
C ASN A 105 -40.17 -46.15 -2.60
N LEU A 106 -39.72 -47.30 -2.11
CA LEU A 106 -38.31 -47.69 -2.07
C LEU A 106 -38.02 -48.81 -3.08
N ARG A 107 -36.98 -48.63 -3.90
CA ARG A 107 -36.47 -49.62 -4.86
C ARG A 107 -35.23 -50.32 -4.29
N PHE A 108 -35.30 -51.62 -4.12
CA PHE A 108 -34.19 -52.48 -3.73
C PHE A 108 -33.61 -53.13 -5.00
N GLU A 109 -32.33 -52.96 -5.25
CA GLU A 109 -31.61 -53.50 -6.41
C GLU A 109 -30.49 -54.40 -5.91
N VAL A 110 -30.35 -55.58 -6.50
CA VAL A 110 -29.25 -56.51 -6.23
C VAL A 110 -28.55 -56.79 -7.55
N ALA A 111 -27.22 -56.62 -7.59
CA ALA A 111 -26.37 -57.00 -8.70
C ALA A 111 -25.31 -58.01 -8.23
N ALA A 112 -25.28 -59.19 -8.84
CA ALA A 112 -24.27 -60.21 -8.57
C ALA A 112 -22.97 -59.90 -9.32
N ASP A 113 -21.85 -60.33 -8.73
CA ASP A 113 -20.48 -60.12 -9.25
C ASP A 113 -20.18 -58.72 -9.79
N VAL A 114 -20.49 -57.69 -8.99
CA VAL A 114 -20.18 -56.30 -9.37
C VAL A 114 -18.67 -56.04 -9.53
N THR A 115 -17.83 -56.95 -9.02
CA THR A 115 -16.37 -56.92 -9.13
C THR A 115 -15.86 -57.52 -10.42
N ASN A 116 -16.72 -58.17 -11.22
CA ASN A 116 -16.37 -58.91 -12.43
C ASN A 116 -15.21 -59.90 -12.18
N ALA A 117 -15.29 -60.61 -11.04
CA ALA A 117 -14.32 -61.62 -10.64
C ALA A 117 -14.55 -62.94 -11.40
N VAL A 118 -15.77 -63.15 -11.89
CA VAL A 118 -16.20 -64.25 -12.75
C VAL A 118 -16.56 -63.65 -14.11
N ALA A 119 -15.64 -63.74 -15.07
CA ALA A 119 -15.88 -63.17 -16.40
C ALA A 119 -16.99 -63.90 -17.17
N GLU A 120 -18.08 -63.21 -17.49
CA GLU A 120 -19.23 -63.75 -18.22
C GLU A 120 -19.19 -63.32 -19.71
N PRO A 121 -19.32 -64.24 -20.69
CA PRO A 121 -19.17 -63.88 -22.09
C PRO A 121 -20.39 -63.13 -22.65
N GLY A 122 -20.21 -61.88 -23.04
CA GLY A 122 -21.13 -61.15 -23.91
C GLY A 122 -22.39 -60.65 -23.20
N ALA A 123 -23.58 -61.14 -23.59
CA ALA A 123 -24.85 -60.69 -23.02
C ALA A 123 -25.16 -61.29 -21.63
N ALA A 124 -24.38 -62.27 -21.19
CA ALA A 124 -24.45 -62.84 -19.84
C ALA A 124 -24.06 -61.81 -18.77
N GLU A 125 -23.08 -60.94 -19.04
CA GLU A 125 -22.69 -59.86 -18.10
C GLU A 125 -23.79 -58.80 -17.86
N LEU A 126 -24.93 -58.86 -18.57
CA LEU A 126 -25.99 -57.84 -18.53
C LEU A 126 -27.26 -58.29 -17.79
N ASN A 127 -27.34 -59.53 -17.31
CA ASN A 127 -28.54 -60.10 -16.68
C ASN A 127 -28.34 -60.45 -15.19
N ASN A 128 -27.22 -60.04 -14.60
CA ASN A 128 -26.82 -60.35 -13.22
C ASN A 128 -27.46 -59.43 -12.16
N ALA A 129 -28.57 -58.76 -12.48
CA ALA A 129 -29.24 -57.85 -11.54
C ALA A 129 -30.76 -58.05 -11.47
N ALA A 130 -31.33 -57.81 -10.28
CA ALA A 130 -32.77 -57.83 -10.02
C ALA A 130 -33.19 -56.62 -9.18
N THR A 131 -34.43 -56.16 -9.35
CA THR A 131 -35.00 -55.02 -8.61
C THR A 131 -36.38 -55.34 -8.03
N LEU A 132 -36.69 -54.81 -6.85
CA LEU A 132 -37.99 -54.94 -6.19
C LEU A 132 -38.39 -53.63 -5.49
N ASP A 133 -39.57 -53.11 -5.84
CA ASP A 133 -40.12 -51.88 -5.24
C ASP A 133 -41.06 -52.22 -4.06
N ALA A 134 -40.99 -51.45 -2.97
CA ALA A 134 -41.84 -51.61 -1.78
C ALA A 134 -42.16 -50.26 -1.13
N LEU A 135 -43.38 -50.12 -0.58
CA LEU A 135 -43.83 -48.90 0.10
C LEU A 135 -43.52 -48.96 1.60
N ALA A 136 -42.72 -48.01 2.08
CA ALA A 136 -42.40 -47.83 3.50
C ALA A 136 -43.31 -46.77 4.16
N ALA A 137 -43.88 -47.07 5.33
CA ALA A 137 -44.72 -46.14 6.08
C ALA A 137 -43.90 -45.03 6.78
N ALA A 138 -44.51 -43.86 6.94
CA ALA A 138 -43.94 -42.75 7.71
C ALA A 138 -44.01 -43.03 9.21
N THR A 139 -43.00 -42.57 9.95
CA THR A 139 -42.94 -42.62 11.41
C THR A 139 -43.19 -41.20 11.98
N PRO A 140 -43.97 -41.02 13.06
CA PRO A 140 -44.17 -39.71 13.70
C PRO A 140 -42.89 -39.22 14.40
N TYR A 141 -42.57 -37.92 14.30
CA TYR A 141 -41.41 -37.29 14.94
C TYR A 141 -41.73 -35.91 15.58
N PRO A 142 -40.89 -35.43 16.51
CA PRO A 142 -40.86 -34.04 16.98
C PRO A 142 -40.41 -33.04 15.90
N ASP A 143 -40.68 -31.74 16.13
CA ASP A 143 -40.22 -30.58 15.33
C ASP A 143 -40.08 -29.38 16.28
N LEU A 144 -38.91 -29.19 16.86
CA LEU A 144 -38.50 -28.13 17.76
C LEU A 144 -38.18 -26.85 16.99
N GLN A 145 -38.87 -25.79 17.37
CA GLN A 145 -38.78 -24.49 16.72
C GLN A 145 -38.52 -23.42 17.76
N VAL A 146 -37.49 -22.60 17.53
CA VAL A 146 -37.25 -21.43 18.36
C VAL A 146 -38.23 -20.32 17.97
N GLY A 147 -38.91 -19.79 18.97
CA GLY A 147 -39.74 -18.59 18.87
C GLY A 147 -39.44 -17.61 19.99
N SER A 148 -40.01 -16.41 19.89
CA SER A 148 -40.05 -15.44 20.99
C SER A 148 -38.69 -15.06 21.60
N VAL A 149 -37.62 -15.01 20.81
CA VAL A 149 -36.31 -14.53 21.28
C VAL A 149 -36.45 -13.07 21.74
N ALA A 150 -36.11 -12.80 23.00
CA ALA A 150 -36.22 -11.51 23.66
C ALA A 150 -35.06 -11.29 24.64
N VAL A 151 -34.47 -10.09 24.63
CA VAL A 151 -33.36 -9.74 25.53
C VAL A 151 -33.82 -8.81 26.65
N THR A 152 -33.28 -8.97 27.86
CA THR A 152 -33.58 -8.17 29.05
C THR A 152 -32.29 -7.78 29.78
N PRO A 153 -32.00 -6.47 30.00
CA PRO A 153 -32.72 -5.31 29.47
C PRO A 153 -32.78 -5.32 27.94
N GLY A 154 -33.84 -4.74 27.37
CA GLY A 154 -34.12 -4.81 25.93
C GLY A 154 -33.07 -4.15 25.02
N SER A 155 -32.29 -3.22 25.57
CA SER A 155 -31.21 -2.48 24.89
C SER A 155 -30.50 -1.57 25.92
N GLY A 156 -29.57 -0.73 25.46
CA GLY A 156 -28.97 0.33 26.28
C GLY A 156 -27.93 -0.19 27.29
N TRP A 157 -27.18 -1.22 26.91
CA TRP A 157 -26.30 -1.93 27.83
C TRP A 157 -25.00 -1.15 28.06
N ALA A 158 -24.81 -0.68 29.29
CA ALA A 158 -23.53 -0.15 29.74
C ALA A 158 -22.53 -1.30 29.96
N ALA A 159 -21.23 -0.99 29.82
CA ALA A 159 -20.15 -1.91 30.16
C ALA A 159 -20.31 -2.49 31.58
N GLY A 160 -20.21 -3.81 31.70
CA GLY A 160 -20.40 -4.56 32.94
C GLY A 160 -21.86 -4.89 33.29
N SER A 161 -22.86 -4.36 32.57
CA SER A 161 -24.28 -4.71 32.79
C SER A 161 -24.54 -6.19 32.54
N THR A 162 -25.43 -6.80 33.32
CA THR A 162 -25.92 -8.16 33.02
C THR A 162 -27.02 -8.13 31.97
N VAL A 163 -26.86 -8.89 30.89
CA VAL A 163 -27.83 -9.05 29.79
C VAL A 163 -28.34 -10.48 29.76
N THR A 164 -29.67 -10.65 29.69
CA THR A 164 -30.34 -11.95 29.70
C THR A 164 -31.08 -12.17 28.39
N VAL A 165 -30.73 -13.22 27.66
CA VAL A 165 -31.45 -13.68 26.47
C VAL A 165 -32.55 -14.63 26.93
N ASN A 166 -33.77 -14.47 26.45
CA ASN A 166 -34.92 -15.33 26.71
C ASN A 166 -35.44 -15.83 25.36
N TRP A 167 -35.95 -17.05 25.29
CA TRP A 167 -36.54 -17.61 24.08
C TRP A 167 -37.56 -18.68 24.43
N ARG A 168 -38.36 -19.08 23.45
CA ARG A 168 -39.33 -20.16 23.56
C ARG A 168 -38.96 -21.28 22.61
N VAL A 169 -39.02 -22.52 23.07
CA VAL A 169 -38.94 -23.69 22.20
C VAL A 169 -40.35 -24.25 22.05
N ASN A 170 -40.84 -24.37 20.83
CA ASN A 170 -42.16 -24.93 20.49
C ASN A 170 -41.94 -26.28 19.83
N ASN A 171 -42.76 -27.28 20.15
CA ASN A 171 -42.75 -28.55 19.43
C ASN A 171 -43.93 -28.59 18.45
N GLY A 172 -43.68 -28.25 17.18
CA GLY A 172 -44.65 -28.34 16.08
C GLY A 172 -44.90 -29.77 15.59
N GLY A 173 -44.14 -30.74 16.10
CA GLY A 173 -44.20 -32.14 15.72
C GLY A 173 -45.40 -32.88 16.32
N SER A 174 -45.51 -34.15 15.94
CA SER A 174 -46.64 -35.01 16.35
C SER A 174 -46.30 -35.92 17.55
N VAL A 175 -45.05 -35.84 18.03
CA VAL A 175 -44.51 -36.61 19.17
C VAL A 175 -43.91 -35.65 20.19
N GLY A 176 -44.15 -35.91 21.48
CA GLY A 176 -43.54 -35.13 22.56
C GLY A 176 -42.05 -35.46 22.73
N VAL A 177 -41.28 -34.51 23.24
CA VAL A 177 -39.85 -34.67 23.52
C VAL A 177 -39.64 -34.92 25.01
N SER A 178 -39.19 -36.13 25.32
CA SER A 178 -38.82 -36.56 26.68
C SER A 178 -37.31 -36.64 26.91
N ASP A 179 -36.51 -36.56 25.85
CA ASP A 179 -35.05 -36.55 25.91
C ASP A 179 -34.50 -35.13 26.03
N ALA A 180 -33.34 -34.99 26.66
CA ALA A 180 -32.71 -33.69 26.89
C ALA A 180 -32.04 -33.14 25.63
N TRP A 181 -32.06 -31.82 25.46
CA TRP A 181 -31.42 -31.12 24.33
C TRP A 181 -30.73 -29.81 24.75
N THR A 182 -29.78 -29.33 23.96
CA THR A 182 -28.99 -28.12 24.21
C THR A 182 -29.36 -27.02 23.23
N ASP A 183 -29.66 -25.84 23.77
CA ASP A 183 -29.83 -24.65 22.93
C ASP A 183 -28.53 -23.85 22.89
N ARG A 184 -28.15 -23.31 21.75
CA ARG A 184 -26.98 -22.44 21.58
C ARG A 184 -27.41 -20.99 21.49
N VAL A 185 -26.79 -20.13 22.28
CA VAL A 185 -26.97 -18.68 22.23
C VAL A 185 -25.67 -18.03 21.75
N VAL A 186 -25.71 -17.40 20.57
CA VAL A 186 -24.60 -16.62 20.02
C VAL A 186 -25.00 -15.14 19.98
N VAL A 187 -24.15 -14.28 20.54
CA VAL A 187 -24.30 -12.82 20.47
C VAL A 187 -23.14 -12.25 19.68
N ARG A 188 -23.42 -11.59 18.55
CA ARG A 188 -22.40 -10.96 17.70
C ARG A 188 -22.69 -9.50 17.42
N ASN A 189 -21.66 -8.68 17.38
CA ASN A 189 -21.73 -7.31 16.90
C ASN A 189 -21.67 -7.33 15.36
N LEU A 190 -22.76 -6.95 14.70
CA LEU A 190 -22.87 -6.93 13.25
C LEU A 190 -22.06 -5.80 12.60
N ALA A 191 -21.71 -4.75 13.34
CA ALA A 191 -20.92 -3.63 12.82
C ALA A 191 -19.42 -3.95 12.78
N THR A 192 -18.93 -4.76 13.73
CA THR A 192 -17.49 -5.08 13.86
C THR A 192 -17.15 -6.54 13.58
N GLY A 193 -18.15 -7.43 13.54
CA GLY A 193 -17.96 -8.88 13.43
C GLY A 193 -17.60 -9.58 14.74
N ALA A 194 -17.44 -8.85 15.85
CA ALA A 194 -17.00 -9.43 17.12
C ALA A 194 -18.08 -10.33 17.76
N ILE A 195 -17.70 -11.54 18.18
CA ILE A 195 -18.55 -12.43 18.97
C ILE A 195 -18.40 -12.08 20.46
N LEU A 196 -19.51 -11.72 21.10
CA LEU A 196 -19.58 -11.32 22.50
C LEU A 196 -19.97 -12.46 23.43
N LEU A 197 -20.75 -13.42 22.94
CA LEU A 197 -21.15 -14.61 23.68
C LEU A 197 -21.33 -15.77 22.68
N ASN A 198 -20.87 -16.95 23.06
CA ASN A 198 -21.19 -18.20 22.37
C ASN A 198 -21.27 -19.30 23.44
N ALA A 199 -22.48 -19.59 23.90
CA ALA A 199 -22.75 -20.43 25.07
C ALA A 199 -23.94 -21.37 24.85
N GLY A 200 -23.81 -22.61 25.33
CA GLY A 200 -24.88 -23.61 25.33
C GLY A 200 -25.72 -23.59 26.61
N SER A 201 -27.03 -23.82 26.47
CA SER A 201 -28.03 -23.89 27.54
C SER A 201 -28.77 -25.22 27.46
N ARG A 202 -28.47 -26.16 28.36
CA ARG A 202 -29.08 -27.50 28.41
C ARG A 202 -30.50 -27.49 28.99
N TYR A 203 -31.46 -28.10 28.32
CA TYR A 203 -32.81 -28.39 28.83
C TYR A 203 -32.90 -29.85 29.29
N LEU A 204 -33.48 -30.09 30.47
CA LEU A 204 -33.62 -31.43 31.02
C LEU A 204 -35.11 -31.72 31.27
N PRO A 205 -35.82 -32.42 30.37
CA PRO A 205 -37.26 -32.71 30.55
C PRO A 205 -37.59 -33.47 31.84
N ALA A 206 -36.63 -34.23 32.37
CA ALA A 206 -36.74 -34.91 33.66
C ALA A 206 -36.87 -33.93 34.84
N VAL A 207 -36.35 -32.70 34.72
CA VAL A 207 -36.41 -31.64 35.74
C VAL A 207 -37.50 -30.62 35.39
N ASP A 208 -37.59 -30.25 34.12
CA ASP A 208 -38.38 -29.10 33.64
C ASP A 208 -39.70 -29.51 32.95
N GLY A 209 -39.98 -30.80 32.81
CA GLY A 209 -41.18 -31.38 32.19
C GLY A 209 -40.99 -31.83 30.73
N VAL A 210 -41.75 -32.84 30.30
CA VAL A 210 -41.78 -33.29 28.89
C VAL A 210 -42.39 -32.20 28.02
N LEU A 211 -41.74 -31.86 26.91
CA LEU A 211 -42.29 -30.95 25.91
C LEU A 211 -43.27 -31.72 25.01
N ALA A 212 -44.55 -31.72 25.39
CA ALA A 212 -45.61 -32.41 24.65
C ALA A 212 -45.71 -31.96 23.18
N ALA A 213 -46.25 -32.82 22.32
CA ALA A 213 -46.56 -32.47 20.93
C ALA A 213 -47.52 -31.25 20.88
N GLY A 214 -47.18 -30.23 20.08
CA GLY A 214 -47.88 -28.94 20.04
C GLY A 214 -47.64 -28.03 21.25
N GLY A 215 -46.79 -28.42 22.21
CA GLY A 215 -46.47 -27.67 23.42
C GLY A 215 -45.33 -26.66 23.23
N PHE A 216 -45.01 -25.90 24.29
CA PHE A 216 -43.87 -24.99 24.33
C PHE A 216 -43.23 -24.88 25.72
N ILE A 217 -41.98 -24.44 25.77
CA ILE A 217 -41.25 -24.09 26.99
C ILE A 217 -40.53 -22.75 26.83
N ASP A 218 -40.43 -21.96 27.91
CA ASP A 218 -39.69 -20.69 27.94
C ASP A 218 -38.34 -20.88 28.63
N ARG A 219 -37.29 -20.29 28.06
CA ARG A 219 -35.88 -20.49 28.46
C ARG A 219 -35.11 -19.17 28.52
N SER A 220 -34.00 -19.13 29.25
CA SER A 220 -33.15 -17.94 29.34
C SER A 220 -31.67 -18.20 29.69
N LEU A 221 -30.80 -17.22 29.41
CA LEU A 221 -29.35 -17.23 29.69
C LEU A 221 -28.82 -15.80 29.95
N SER A 222 -28.05 -15.58 31.02
CA SER A 222 -27.47 -14.26 31.38
C SER A 222 -25.94 -14.19 31.25
N PHE A 223 -25.40 -13.04 30.81
CA PHE A 223 -23.96 -12.77 30.71
C PHE A 223 -23.62 -11.27 30.96
N SER A 224 -22.35 -10.92 31.13
CA SER A 224 -21.91 -9.52 31.36
C SER A 224 -21.53 -8.82 30.05
N TRP A 225 -21.97 -7.56 29.89
CA TRP A 225 -21.75 -6.77 28.68
C TRP A 225 -20.34 -6.17 28.61
N PRO A 226 -19.65 -6.22 27.46
CA PRO A 226 -18.26 -5.76 27.33
C PRO A 226 -18.11 -4.23 27.37
N ALA A 227 -16.89 -3.76 27.65
CA ALA A 227 -16.50 -2.36 27.58
C ALA A 227 -15.94 -1.95 26.20
N GLY A 228 -15.90 -0.65 25.92
CA GLY A 228 -15.31 -0.08 24.71
C GLY A 228 -16.20 -0.20 23.47
N ALA A 229 -15.63 0.10 22.29
CA ALA A 229 -16.37 0.17 21.03
C ALA A 229 -17.04 -1.15 20.62
N VAL A 230 -16.50 -2.31 21.05
CA VAL A 230 -17.08 -3.63 20.76
C VAL A 230 -18.45 -3.84 21.43
N GLY A 231 -18.74 -3.13 22.52
CA GLY A 231 -20.03 -3.15 23.23
C GLY A 231 -21.04 -2.12 22.70
N SER A 232 -20.73 -1.43 21.61
CA SER A 232 -21.61 -0.48 20.91
C SER A 232 -21.89 -0.94 19.47
N GLY A 233 -23.12 -0.75 18.99
CA GLY A 233 -23.51 -1.07 17.62
C GLY A 233 -24.83 -1.84 17.53
N ARG A 234 -24.93 -2.70 16.51
CA ARG A 234 -26.10 -3.55 16.27
C ARG A 234 -25.73 -5.01 16.54
N PHE A 235 -26.49 -5.67 17.40
CA PHE A 235 -26.16 -6.99 17.93
C PHE A 235 -27.19 -8.00 17.50
N GLU A 236 -26.75 -9.11 16.94
CA GLU A 236 -27.61 -10.27 16.72
C GLU A 236 -27.48 -11.24 17.89
N PHE A 237 -28.63 -11.65 18.41
CA PHE A 237 -28.82 -12.71 19.38
C PHE A 237 -29.44 -13.87 18.63
N LEU A 238 -28.59 -14.79 18.17
CA LEU A 238 -29.01 -16.01 17.50
C LEU A 238 -29.20 -17.10 18.56
N VAL A 239 -30.36 -17.73 18.53
CA VAL A 239 -30.66 -18.90 19.35
C VAL A 239 -30.98 -20.06 18.42
N THR A 240 -30.26 -21.16 18.58
CA THR A 240 -30.55 -22.45 17.93
C THR A 240 -31.01 -23.40 19.02
N THR A 241 -32.16 -24.04 18.86
CA THR A 241 -32.59 -25.14 19.75
C THR A 241 -32.11 -26.45 19.17
N ASP A 242 -31.77 -27.38 20.06
CA ASP A 242 -31.17 -28.66 19.68
C ASP A 242 -29.96 -28.48 18.73
N ASP A 243 -29.09 -27.52 19.05
CA ASP A 243 -27.91 -27.15 18.25
C ASP A 243 -26.97 -28.34 18.02
N ASP A 244 -27.02 -29.28 18.96
CA ASP A 244 -26.22 -30.50 18.99
C ASP A 244 -26.92 -31.66 18.24
N GLY A 245 -28.15 -31.50 17.73
CA GLY A 245 -28.90 -32.54 17.00
C GLY A 245 -29.20 -33.78 17.84
N GLU A 246 -29.59 -33.58 19.09
CA GLU A 246 -29.80 -34.62 20.10
C GLU A 246 -31.19 -35.22 20.01
N ILE A 247 -32.14 -34.46 19.46
CA ILE A 247 -33.50 -34.90 19.15
C ILE A 247 -33.56 -35.09 17.65
N PHE A 248 -33.79 -36.32 17.18
CA PHE A 248 -34.05 -36.51 15.75
C PHE A 248 -35.39 -35.89 15.38
N GLU A 249 -35.39 -34.92 14.48
CA GLU A 249 -36.57 -34.18 14.08
C GLU A 249 -36.96 -34.49 12.63
N SER A 250 -38.27 -34.50 12.36
CA SER A 250 -38.74 -34.65 10.99
C SER A 250 -40.13 -34.08 10.83
N ASN A 251 -40.31 -33.29 9.78
CA ASN A 251 -41.60 -32.77 9.37
C ASN A 251 -41.84 -33.02 7.87
N ALA A 252 -43.06 -32.74 7.40
CA ALA A 252 -43.44 -33.04 6.02
C ALA A 252 -42.71 -32.19 4.95
N SER A 253 -42.05 -31.10 5.36
CA SER A 253 -41.36 -30.16 4.47
C SER A 253 -39.84 -30.36 4.44
N ASP A 254 -39.30 -31.34 5.17
CA ASP A 254 -37.85 -31.51 5.41
C ASP A 254 -37.17 -30.25 6.00
N THR A 255 -37.92 -29.46 6.78
CA THR A 255 -37.36 -28.24 7.39
C THR A 255 -37.03 -28.39 8.86
N ALA A 256 -37.37 -29.50 9.51
CA ALA A 256 -37.28 -29.65 10.98
C ALA A 256 -35.87 -29.37 11.52
N GLU A 257 -34.83 -29.82 10.83
CA GLU A 257 -33.43 -29.55 11.20
C GLU A 257 -32.94 -28.14 10.80
N THR A 258 -33.77 -27.36 10.09
CA THR A 258 -33.39 -26.05 9.51
C THR A 258 -34.27 -24.89 9.97
N ASN A 259 -35.35 -25.16 10.70
CA ASN A 259 -36.26 -24.17 11.30
C ASN A 259 -36.11 -24.11 12.84
N ASN A 260 -35.05 -24.72 13.37
CA ASN A 260 -34.70 -24.79 14.79
C ASN A 260 -33.93 -23.56 15.30
N SER A 261 -33.81 -22.49 14.51
CA SER A 261 -33.12 -21.26 14.91
C SER A 261 -33.96 -20.02 14.73
N ALA A 262 -33.76 -19.05 15.62
CA ALA A 262 -34.32 -17.71 15.50
C ALA A 262 -33.32 -16.67 15.99
N SER A 263 -33.29 -15.53 15.30
CA SER A 263 -32.42 -14.40 15.66
C SER A 263 -33.24 -13.18 16.07
N LEU A 264 -32.79 -12.49 17.11
CA LEU A 264 -33.22 -11.13 17.43
C LEU A 264 -32.08 -10.17 17.17
N VAL A 265 -32.31 -9.10 16.41
CA VAL A 265 -31.32 -8.04 16.23
C VAL A 265 -31.71 -6.81 17.02
N VAL A 266 -30.83 -6.34 17.88
CA VAL A 266 -31.04 -5.18 18.75
C VAL A 266 -29.93 -4.16 18.55
N ALA A 267 -30.32 -2.89 18.38
CA ALA A 267 -29.38 -1.78 18.40
C ALA A 267 -29.10 -1.34 19.85
N SER A 268 -27.82 -1.14 20.17
CA SER A 268 -27.36 -0.53 21.40
C SER A 268 -26.15 0.34 21.09
N ALA A 269 -26.42 1.54 20.60
CA ALA A 269 -25.43 2.50 20.12
C ALA A 269 -25.84 3.93 20.53
N PRO A 270 -24.91 4.90 20.51
CA PRO A 270 -25.28 6.31 20.48
C PRO A 270 -26.01 6.65 19.17
N ASP A 271 -26.72 7.77 19.17
CA ASP A 271 -27.36 8.39 18.01
C ASP A 271 -27.22 9.89 18.21
N LEU A 272 -26.23 10.48 17.54
CA LEU A 272 -25.88 11.88 17.66
C LEU A 272 -26.68 12.71 16.67
N LEU A 273 -27.26 13.79 17.18
CA LEU A 273 -28.04 14.73 16.41
C LEU A 273 -27.54 16.12 16.69
N VAL A 274 -27.72 16.98 15.71
CA VAL A 274 -27.52 18.42 15.91
C VAL A 274 -28.85 19.02 16.32
N GLU A 275 -28.96 19.43 17.59
CA GLU A 275 -30.13 20.15 18.10
C GLU A 275 -29.84 21.63 18.30
N GLN A 276 -30.93 22.41 18.34
CA GLN A 276 -30.91 23.83 18.67
C GLN A 276 -29.89 24.65 17.87
N LEU A 277 -29.61 24.29 16.61
CA LEU A 277 -28.74 25.06 15.73
C LEU A 277 -29.27 26.49 15.60
N ARG A 278 -28.49 27.44 16.12
CA ARG A 278 -28.87 28.84 16.28
C ARG A 278 -27.66 29.75 16.19
N LEU A 279 -27.91 31.03 16.00
CA LEU A 279 -26.89 32.06 16.11
C LEU A 279 -26.98 32.75 17.48
N ALA A 280 -25.87 33.29 17.99
CA ALA A 280 -25.79 33.95 19.29
C ALA A 280 -26.83 35.06 19.52
N ALA A 281 -27.20 35.77 18.46
CA ALA A 281 -28.29 36.72 18.45
C ALA A 281 -28.94 36.70 17.07
N ALA A 282 -30.27 36.81 17.02
CA ALA A 282 -31.04 37.01 15.78
C ALA A 282 -30.88 38.45 15.25
N THR A 283 -29.64 38.96 15.23
CA THR A 283 -29.31 40.25 14.66
C THR A 283 -29.27 40.12 13.14
N ALA A 284 -29.69 41.17 12.45
CA ALA A 284 -29.50 41.31 11.01
C ALA A 284 -28.00 41.27 10.72
N ALA A 285 -27.47 40.06 10.49
CA ALA A 285 -26.08 39.86 10.11
C ALA A 285 -25.80 40.70 8.88
N THR A 286 -24.64 41.30 8.83
CA THR A 286 -24.18 42.08 7.70
C THR A 286 -22.87 41.47 7.21
N ALA A 287 -22.57 41.58 5.91
CA ALA A 287 -21.27 41.19 5.38
C ALA A 287 -20.13 41.77 6.25
N GLY A 288 -19.10 40.97 6.53
CA GLY A 288 -18.01 41.34 7.43
C GLY A 288 -18.26 41.19 8.94
N ASP A 289 -19.47 40.86 9.39
CA ASP A 289 -19.74 40.60 10.82
C ASP A 289 -19.10 39.29 11.28
N SER A 290 -18.72 39.23 12.57
CA SER A 290 -18.38 37.98 13.24
C SER A 290 -19.66 37.29 13.70
N ILE A 291 -19.84 36.05 13.30
CA ILE A 291 -21.00 35.21 13.57
C ILE A 291 -20.58 34.07 14.49
N THR A 292 -21.24 33.99 15.64
CA THR A 292 -21.14 32.85 16.54
C THR A 292 -22.32 31.92 16.28
N VAL A 293 -22.04 30.71 15.84
CA VAL A 293 -23.01 29.62 15.75
C VAL A 293 -22.96 28.79 17.03
N PHE A 294 -24.14 28.43 17.53
CA PHE A 294 -24.34 27.49 18.61
C PHE A 294 -25.14 26.30 18.12
N TRP A 295 -24.78 25.11 18.59
CA TRP A 295 -25.58 23.91 18.43
C TRP A 295 -25.38 23.04 19.66
N ASP A 296 -26.28 22.10 19.86
CA ASP A 296 -26.12 21.08 20.88
C ASP A 296 -25.90 19.75 20.17
N ASP A 297 -24.80 19.06 20.48
CA ASP A 297 -24.68 17.65 20.14
C ASP A 297 -25.58 16.90 21.12
N ARG A 298 -26.67 16.34 20.61
CA ARG A 298 -27.64 15.55 21.37
C ARG A 298 -27.35 14.09 21.13
N ASN A 299 -27.32 13.26 22.16
CA ASN A 299 -27.36 11.80 22.00
C ASN A 299 -28.78 11.29 22.29
N GLU A 300 -29.58 10.96 21.26
CA GLU A 300 -30.87 10.24 21.44
C GLU A 300 -30.70 8.71 21.43
N GLY A 301 -29.45 8.26 21.31
CA GLY A 301 -29.11 6.85 21.36
C GLY A 301 -29.32 6.25 22.73
N LEU A 302 -29.15 4.93 22.78
CA LEU A 302 -29.50 4.13 23.94
C LEU A 302 -28.35 4.00 24.94
N ILE A 303 -27.13 4.36 24.54
CA ILE A 303 -25.92 4.33 25.38
C ILE A 303 -25.11 5.61 25.28
N ALA A 304 -24.18 5.80 26.22
CA ALA A 304 -23.21 6.90 26.16
C ALA A 304 -22.22 6.73 24.99
N THR A 305 -21.68 7.84 24.47
CA THR A 305 -20.67 7.78 23.40
C THR A 305 -19.40 7.05 23.87
N PRO A 306 -18.91 6.02 23.14
CA PRO A 306 -17.78 5.21 23.58
C PRO A 306 -16.41 5.83 23.28
N ALA A 307 -16.34 6.88 22.44
CA ALA A 307 -15.11 7.52 22.01
C ALA A 307 -15.32 9.02 21.68
N SER A 308 -14.20 9.72 21.41
CA SER A 308 -14.15 11.10 20.91
C SER A 308 -14.56 11.19 19.43
N TRP A 309 -15.08 12.34 18.99
CA TRP A 309 -15.53 12.59 17.60
C TRP A 309 -15.16 13.99 17.10
N HIS A 310 -15.57 14.34 15.87
CA HIS A 310 -15.47 15.69 15.31
C HIS A 310 -16.83 16.13 14.77
N ASP A 311 -17.15 17.41 14.85
CA ASP A 311 -18.27 17.98 14.10
C ASP A 311 -17.73 18.72 12.88
N ARG A 312 -18.44 18.67 11.75
CA ARG A 312 -18.13 19.45 10.57
C ARG A 312 -19.07 20.65 10.47
N LEU A 313 -18.51 21.85 10.41
CA LEU A 313 -19.24 23.09 10.20
C LEU A 313 -18.97 23.58 8.78
N ILE A 314 -20.04 23.76 8.00
CA ILE A 314 -19.98 24.25 6.62
C ILE A 314 -20.85 25.50 6.51
N VAL A 315 -20.30 26.58 5.95
CA VAL A 315 -21.02 27.83 5.70
C VAL A 315 -21.01 28.11 4.21
N ARG A 316 -22.19 28.38 3.63
CA ARG A 316 -22.35 28.64 2.19
C ARG A 316 -23.14 29.91 1.94
N ASN A 317 -22.76 30.67 0.93
CA ASN A 317 -23.61 31.70 0.35
C ASN A 317 -24.47 31.07 -0.74
N LEU A 318 -25.76 30.87 -0.46
CA LEU A 318 -26.70 30.28 -1.42
C LEU A 318 -27.05 31.24 -2.57
N SER A 319 -26.85 32.54 -2.39
CA SER A 319 -27.09 33.54 -3.45
C SER A 319 -26.01 33.51 -4.53
N THR A 320 -24.78 33.12 -4.19
CA THR A 320 -23.65 33.02 -5.13
C THR A 320 -23.23 31.58 -5.44
N GLY A 321 -23.62 30.61 -4.60
CA GLY A 321 -23.18 29.21 -4.66
C GLY A 321 -21.81 28.95 -4.01
N GLU A 322 -21.21 29.96 -3.38
CA GLU A 322 -19.86 29.86 -2.80
C GLU A 322 -19.88 29.19 -1.41
N THR A 323 -18.87 28.36 -1.11
CA THR A 323 -18.62 27.88 0.26
C THR A 323 -17.67 28.86 0.96
N LEU A 324 -18.12 29.42 2.07
CA LEU A 324 -17.41 30.46 2.84
C LEU A 324 -16.53 29.86 3.94
N LEU A 325 -16.91 28.71 4.50
CA LEU A 325 -16.18 27.98 5.55
C LEU A 325 -16.46 26.47 5.45
N ASP A 326 -15.46 25.64 5.70
CA ASP A 326 -15.60 24.19 5.89
C ASP A 326 -14.52 23.72 6.89
N VAL A 327 -14.92 23.37 8.11
CA VAL A 327 -14.00 23.09 9.22
C VAL A 327 -14.47 21.91 10.07
N ALA A 328 -13.53 21.09 10.55
CA ALA A 328 -13.80 20.02 11.51
C ALA A 328 -13.41 20.44 12.95
N LEU A 329 -14.29 20.19 13.91
CA LEU A 329 -14.24 20.69 15.27
C LEU A 329 -14.24 19.52 16.27
N PRO A 330 -13.10 19.18 16.89
CA PRO A 330 -12.99 17.99 17.73
C PRO A 330 -13.78 18.10 19.04
N TYR A 331 -14.41 16.99 19.44
CA TYR A 331 -14.90 16.73 20.78
C TYR A 331 -14.11 15.60 21.42
N ASN A 332 -13.22 15.94 22.35
CA ASN A 332 -12.41 14.95 23.04
C ASN A 332 -13.01 14.61 24.41
N ILE A 333 -13.49 13.38 24.57
CA ILE A 333 -14.13 12.90 25.81
C ILE A 333 -13.15 12.77 26.99
N ALA A 334 -11.84 12.76 26.73
CA ALA A 334 -10.81 12.60 27.76
C ALA A 334 -10.31 13.95 28.34
N LEU A 335 -10.72 15.09 27.77
CA LEU A 335 -10.32 16.41 28.28
C LEU A 335 -11.07 16.75 29.57
N VAL A 336 -10.38 17.37 30.52
CA VAL A 336 -10.97 17.82 31.79
C VAL A 336 -12.13 18.78 31.51
N GLY A 337 -13.34 18.42 31.95
CA GLY A 337 -14.58 19.17 31.69
C GLY A 337 -15.44 18.61 30.56
N ASN A 338 -14.88 17.74 29.71
CA ASN A 338 -15.61 16.90 28.76
C ASN A 338 -15.82 15.49 29.33
N GLY A 339 -16.70 14.71 28.72
CA GLY A 339 -16.94 13.31 29.07
C GLY A 339 -17.73 12.57 27.99
N ALA A 340 -17.88 11.26 28.15
CA ALA A 340 -18.79 10.48 27.31
C ALA A 340 -20.20 11.07 27.40
N LEU A 341 -20.80 11.37 26.24
CA LEU A 341 -22.12 12.00 26.18
C LEU A 341 -23.17 10.92 26.44
N ALA A 342 -23.77 10.94 27.63
CA ALA A 342 -24.76 9.95 28.05
C ALA A 342 -26.01 9.94 27.15
N ALA A 343 -26.73 8.82 27.15
CA ALA A 343 -28.03 8.71 26.48
C ALA A 343 -28.98 9.82 26.97
N ASN A 344 -29.66 10.49 26.05
CA ASN A 344 -30.52 11.66 26.26
C ASN A 344 -29.82 12.89 26.85
N ALA A 345 -28.49 12.93 26.89
CA ALA A 345 -27.74 14.12 27.24
C ALA A 345 -27.43 14.95 25.99
N SER A 346 -27.23 16.24 26.21
CA SER A 346 -26.76 17.18 25.19
C SER A 346 -25.52 17.90 25.69
N VAL A 347 -24.61 18.22 24.78
CA VAL A 347 -23.50 19.13 25.06
C VAL A 347 -23.54 20.31 24.10
N THR A 348 -23.56 21.52 24.66
CA THR A 348 -23.55 22.73 23.85
C THR A 348 -22.16 22.97 23.26
N ARG A 349 -22.16 23.25 21.97
CA ARG A 349 -21.00 23.59 21.15
C ARG A 349 -21.17 24.97 20.54
N SER A 350 -20.06 25.60 20.22
CA SER A 350 -20.06 26.88 19.54
C SER A 350 -18.82 27.07 18.67
N HIS A 351 -18.98 27.85 17.62
CA HIS A 351 -17.87 28.28 16.78
C HIS A 351 -18.09 29.70 16.26
N ASP A 352 -17.01 30.48 16.21
CA ASP A 352 -17.01 31.83 15.69
C ASP A 352 -16.41 31.82 14.28
N PHE A 353 -17.10 32.43 13.32
CA PHE A 353 -16.57 32.69 11.99
C PHE A 353 -16.92 34.08 11.52
N GLN A 354 -16.08 34.67 10.66
CA GLN A 354 -16.35 35.98 10.07
C GLN A 354 -16.97 35.82 8.68
N LEU A 355 -18.09 36.50 8.41
CA LEU A 355 -18.59 36.60 7.05
C LEU A 355 -17.60 37.40 6.20
N PRO A 356 -17.33 37.01 4.95
CA PRO A 356 -16.57 37.86 4.03
C PRO A 356 -17.21 39.25 3.89
N GLU A 357 -16.40 40.27 3.64
CA GLU A 357 -16.90 41.60 3.28
C GLU A 357 -17.52 41.57 1.86
N GLY A 358 -18.36 42.54 1.53
CA GLY A 358 -18.91 42.75 0.18
C GLY A 358 -20.00 41.76 -0.24
N LEU A 359 -20.15 41.57 -1.55
CA LEU A 359 -21.17 40.68 -2.13
C LEU A 359 -21.00 39.21 -1.70
N ARG A 360 -19.76 38.77 -1.44
CA ARG A 360 -19.46 37.39 -0.99
C ARG A 360 -20.08 37.05 0.36
N GLY A 361 -20.17 38.01 1.28
CA GLY A 361 -20.86 37.83 2.57
C GLY A 361 -22.29 38.35 2.61
N THR A 362 -22.84 38.79 1.48
CA THR A 362 -24.19 39.34 1.37
C THR A 362 -25.15 38.32 0.74
N GLY A 363 -26.40 38.29 1.21
CA GLY A 363 -27.46 37.45 0.64
C GLY A 363 -27.87 36.32 1.58
N GLN A 364 -28.41 35.24 1.02
CA GLN A 364 -28.87 34.08 1.79
C GLN A 364 -27.68 33.20 2.16
N ILE A 365 -27.37 33.09 3.46
CA ILE A 365 -26.29 32.27 4.01
C ILE A 365 -26.89 31.01 4.65
N GLU A 366 -26.31 29.84 4.35
CA GLU A 366 -26.59 28.56 5.01
C GLU A 366 -25.45 28.20 5.94
N VAL A 367 -25.79 27.79 7.15
CA VAL A 367 -24.90 27.12 8.10
C VAL A 367 -25.38 25.69 8.23
N GLU A 368 -24.54 24.74 7.88
CA GLU A 368 -24.75 23.31 8.04
C GLU A 368 -23.77 22.79 9.09
N VAL A 369 -24.29 22.15 10.13
CA VAL A 369 -23.47 21.40 11.09
C VAL A 369 -23.76 19.92 10.88
N ARG A 370 -22.72 19.11 10.90
CA ARG A 370 -22.79 17.65 10.86
C ARG A 370 -22.03 17.10 12.06
N VAL A 371 -22.73 16.49 13.01
CA VAL A 371 -22.11 15.82 14.17
C VAL A 371 -21.46 14.51 13.72
N ASP A 372 -20.39 14.12 14.41
CA ASP A 372 -19.55 12.96 14.09
C ASP A 372 -19.16 12.88 12.61
N GLN A 373 -18.64 13.98 12.07
CA GLN A 373 -18.09 14.02 10.73
C GLN A 373 -16.80 14.85 10.69
N ASN A 374 -15.74 14.23 10.17
CA ASN A 374 -14.48 14.95 9.90
C ASN A 374 -14.53 15.71 8.56
N ALA A 375 -13.47 16.46 8.22
CA ALA A 375 -13.40 17.23 6.96
C ALA A 375 -13.46 16.36 5.70
N ALA A 376 -13.10 15.07 5.79
CA ALA A 376 -13.19 14.10 4.70
C ALA A 376 -14.59 13.45 4.58
N GLY A 377 -15.53 13.78 5.48
CA GLY A 377 -16.88 13.23 5.46
C GLY A 377 -17.05 11.90 6.20
N GLN A 378 -16.08 11.48 7.02
CA GLN A 378 -16.12 10.21 7.75
C GLN A 378 -16.50 10.42 9.23
N GLY A 379 -17.35 9.55 9.77
CA GLY A 379 -17.67 9.47 11.20
C GLY A 379 -16.75 8.52 11.97
N ALA A 380 -16.63 8.76 13.26
CA ALA A 380 -15.78 8.01 14.18
C ALA A 380 -16.58 7.06 15.10
N LEU A 381 -17.88 7.28 15.25
CA LEU A 381 -18.80 6.48 16.03
C LEU A 381 -19.71 5.69 15.10
N VAL A 382 -20.16 4.52 15.57
CA VAL A 382 -21.18 3.75 14.87
C VAL A 382 -22.51 4.10 15.51
N GLU A 383 -23.44 4.62 14.70
CA GLU A 383 -24.66 5.22 15.22
C GLU A 383 -25.92 4.48 14.77
N TYR A 384 -26.84 4.26 15.71
CA TYR A 384 -28.14 3.67 15.42
C TYR A 384 -29.23 4.37 16.21
N THR A 385 -30.30 4.73 15.51
CA THR A 385 -31.51 5.26 16.15
C THR A 385 -32.10 4.26 17.13
N ALA A 386 -32.90 4.74 18.08
CA ALA A 386 -33.63 3.87 19.01
C ALA A 386 -34.54 2.83 18.30
N ALA A 387 -34.95 3.11 17.06
CA ALA A 387 -35.73 2.19 16.23
C ALA A 387 -34.85 1.16 15.45
N GLY A 388 -33.52 1.24 15.57
CA GLY A 388 -32.57 0.32 14.94
C GLY A 388 -32.20 0.66 13.49
N GLY A 389 -32.61 1.84 12.99
CA GLY A 389 -32.13 2.37 11.71
C GLY A 389 -30.75 3.03 11.84
N SER A 390 -30.05 3.23 10.72
CA SER A 390 -28.77 3.97 10.69
C SER A 390 -28.97 5.38 11.27
N GLY A 391 -28.23 5.73 12.32
CA GLY A 391 -28.24 7.07 12.93
C GLY A 391 -27.54 8.12 12.06
N GLU A 392 -26.64 7.69 11.19
CA GLU A 392 -25.87 8.55 10.26
C GLU A 392 -26.71 9.53 9.40
N GLY A 393 -28.00 9.24 9.20
CA GLY A 393 -28.88 10.04 8.36
C GLY A 393 -29.43 11.32 9.01
N ASN A 394 -29.41 11.39 10.35
CA ASN A 394 -29.96 12.51 11.15
C ASN A 394 -28.89 13.38 11.80
N ASN A 395 -27.62 13.17 11.47
CA ASN A 395 -26.48 13.88 12.05
C ASN A 395 -26.32 15.32 11.58
N SER A 396 -27.24 15.86 10.78
CA SER A 396 -27.07 17.20 10.20
C SER A 396 -28.24 18.12 10.49
N ALA A 397 -27.93 19.35 10.86
CA ALA A 397 -28.91 20.44 10.89
C ALA A 397 -28.43 21.58 10.01
N ARG A 398 -29.39 22.29 9.43
CA ARG A 398 -29.15 23.47 8.60
C ARG A 398 -29.96 24.63 9.12
N LEU A 399 -29.34 25.80 9.13
CA LEU A 399 -29.98 27.06 9.42
C LEU A 399 -29.62 28.03 8.31
N THR A 400 -30.62 28.70 7.75
CA THR A 400 -30.38 29.81 6.82
C THR A 400 -30.70 31.14 7.47
N PHE A 401 -29.90 32.15 7.19
CA PHE A 401 -30.18 33.53 7.54
C PHE A 401 -29.83 34.44 6.36
N THR A 402 -30.38 35.65 6.35
CA THR A 402 -30.03 36.65 5.34
C THR A 402 -29.01 37.61 5.92
N ALA A 403 -27.84 37.67 5.31
CA ALA A 403 -26.85 38.70 5.58
C ALA A 403 -27.16 39.95 4.71
N ALA A 404 -27.39 41.08 5.35
CA ALA A 404 -27.56 42.37 4.68
C ALA A 404 -26.23 42.85 4.08
N ALA A 405 -26.33 43.65 3.03
CA ALA A 405 -25.17 44.35 2.49
C ALA A 405 -24.64 45.35 3.53
N ARG A 406 -23.33 45.35 3.78
CA ARG A 406 -22.69 46.41 4.55
C ARG A 406 -22.43 47.59 3.62
N PRO A 407 -22.79 48.83 4.02
CA PRO A 407 -22.35 50.00 3.29
C PRO A 407 -20.83 50.12 3.35
N TYR A 408 -20.15 50.13 2.20
CA TYR A 408 -18.73 50.45 2.08
C TYR A 408 -18.53 51.85 1.48
N ALA A 409 -17.32 52.37 1.66
CA ALA A 409 -16.84 53.45 0.81
C ALA A 409 -16.53 52.86 -0.58
N ASP A 410 -16.54 53.72 -1.60
CA ASP A 410 -16.25 53.36 -2.98
C ASP A 410 -15.59 54.57 -3.63
N LEU A 411 -14.27 54.49 -3.81
CA LEU A 411 -13.35 55.55 -4.20
C LEU A 411 -13.12 55.54 -5.71
N LEU A 412 -14.08 56.10 -6.42
CA LEU A 412 -13.95 56.36 -7.85
C LEU A 412 -12.99 57.52 -8.13
N VAL A 413 -12.03 57.33 -9.03
CA VAL A 413 -11.33 58.47 -9.67
C VAL A 413 -12.25 59.10 -10.70
N SER A 414 -13.02 60.09 -10.27
CA SER A 414 -14.04 60.78 -11.08
C SER A 414 -13.47 61.69 -12.17
N SER A 415 -12.24 62.20 -12.00
CA SER A 415 -11.54 62.97 -13.05
C SER A 415 -10.04 62.87 -12.89
N PHE A 416 -9.31 62.72 -14.00
CA PHE A 416 -7.86 62.81 -14.05
C PHE A 416 -7.44 63.65 -15.26
N THR A 417 -6.63 64.69 -15.03
CA THR A 417 -6.11 65.58 -16.08
C THR A 417 -4.59 65.59 -16.04
N ALA A 418 -3.99 65.35 -17.19
CA ALA A 418 -2.54 65.41 -17.43
C ALA A 418 -2.26 66.24 -18.70
N PRO A 419 -1.08 66.87 -18.81
CA PRO A 419 -0.65 67.51 -20.06
C PRO A 419 -0.56 66.48 -21.20
N PRO A 420 -0.91 66.86 -22.45
CA PRO A 420 -0.85 65.94 -23.59
C PRO A 420 0.59 65.62 -24.02
N SER A 421 1.57 66.42 -23.58
CA SER A 421 2.99 66.22 -23.87
C SER A 421 3.87 66.73 -22.73
N GLY A 422 5.07 66.19 -22.61
CA GLY A 422 6.11 66.69 -21.70
C GLY A 422 7.50 66.30 -22.17
N ARG A 423 8.52 66.97 -21.63
CA ARG A 423 9.91 66.68 -21.93
C ARG A 423 10.60 66.08 -20.70
N GLY A 424 11.40 65.03 -20.88
CA GLY A 424 12.14 64.40 -19.79
C GLY A 424 12.99 65.42 -19.02
N GLY A 425 12.91 65.40 -17.69
CA GLY A 425 13.56 66.36 -16.79
C GLY A 425 12.76 67.65 -16.53
N GLU A 426 11.68 67.92 -17.27
CA GLU A 426 10.77 69.03 -16.97
C GLU A 426 9.73 68.65 -15.92
N THR A 427 9.22 69.66 -15.21
CA THR A 427 8.13 69.51 -14.23
C THR A 427 6.78 69.60 -14.93
N ILE A 428 5.93 68.59 -14.74
CA ILE A 428 4.51 68.61 -15.12
C ILE A 428 3.61 68.71 -13.89
N THR A 429 2.41 69.23 -14.08
CA THR A 429 1.34 69.25 -13.05
C THR A 429 0.28 68.23 -13.43
N LEU A 430 -0.12 67.40 -12.47
CA LEU A 430 -1.24 66.47 -12.59
C LEU A 430 -2.32 66.85 -11.60
N ASP A 431 -3.57 66.82 -12.05
CA ASP A 431 -4.75 67.14 -11.24
C ASP A 431 -5.74 65.96 -11.28
N TRP A 432 -6.24 65.55 -10.12
CA TRP A 432 -7.24 64.50 -10.03
C TRP A 432 -8.29 64.78 -8.96
N THR A 433 -9.48 64.20 -9.17
CA THR A 433 -10.59 64.24 -8.22
C THR A 433 -11.01 62.81 -7.91
N VAL A 434 -10.97 62.43 -6.64
CA VAL A 434 -11.53 61.16 -6.17
C VAL A 434 -12.86 61.45 -5.47
N LEU A 435 -13.89 60.73 -5.89
CA LEU A 435 -15.23 60.78 -5.36
C LEU A 435 -15.47 59.52 -4.53
N ASN A 436 -15.95 59.67 -3.30
CA ASN A 436 -16.56 58.54 -2.61
C ASN A 436 -18.00 58.38 -3.13
N GLN A 437 -18.23 57.51 -4.11
CA GLN A 437 -19.56 57.20 -4.64
C GLN A 437 -20.32 56.19 -3.78
N GLY A 438 -19.63 55.62 -2.77
CA GLY A 438 -20.15 54.61 -1.86
C GLY A 438 -21.11 55.19 -0.83
N ALA A 439 -21.81 54.29 -0.15
CA ALA A 439 -22.83 54.65 0.84
C ALA A 439 -22.27 54.89 2.25
N ALA A 440 -21.00 54.56 2.52
CA ALA A 440 -20.32 54.81 3.78
C ALA A 440 -19.15 55.79 3.64
N ALA A 441 -18.81 56.47 4.74
CA ALA A 441 -17.62 57.31 4.80
C ALA A 441 -16.36 56.44 4.91
N THR A 442 -15.22 56.93 4.41
CA THR A 442 -13.94 56.21 4.54
C THR A 442 -13.51 56.08 6.00
N SER A 443 -12.92 54.95 6.37
CA SER A 443 -12.55 54.59 7.75
C SER A 443 -11.05 54.70 8.05
N ALA A 444 -10.23 54.88 7.02
CA ALA A 444 -8.77 54.93 7.09
C ALA A 444 -8.22 56.14 6.35
N GLN A 445 -6.95 56.42 6.59
CA GLN A 445 -6.12 57.26 5.73
C GLN A 445 -5.52 56.36 4.65
N TRP A 446 -5.43 56.86 3.43
CA TRP A 446 -4.90 56.08 2.31
C TRP A 446 -3.93 56.90 1.49
N SER A 447 -3.30 56.26 0.51
CA SER A 447 -2.38 56.91 -0.41
C SER A 447 -2.80 56.70 -1.86
N ASP A 448 -2.92 57.80 -2.60
CA ASP A 448 -3.05 57.74 -4.05
C ASP A 448 -1.66 57.52 -4.66
N ARG A 449 -1.58 56.78 -5.76
CA ARG A 449 -0.34 56.49 -6.47
C ARG A 449 -0.40 56.98 -7.90
N ILE A 450 0.62 57.75 -8.28
CA ILE A 450 0.83 58.20 -9.66
C ILE A 450 1.80 57.24 -10.33
N VAL A 451 1.38 56.65 -11.43
CA VAL A 451 2.12 55.64 -12.18
C VAL A 451 2.34 56.12 -13.62
N LEU A 452 3.49 55.82 -14.20
CA LEU A 452 3.78 55.96 -15.61
C LEU A 452 3.97 54.57 -16.22
N SER A 453 3.15 54.23 -17.20
CA SER A 453 3.11 52.93 -17.86
C SER A 453 3.39 53.05 -19.35
N ARG A 454 3.93 52.00 -19.96
CA ARG A 454 4.10 51.92 -21.43
C ARG A 454 2.82 51.46 -22.12
N ASP A 455 1.87 50.88 -21.38
CA ASP A 455 0.62 50.39 -21.93
C ASP A 455 -0.62 50.79 -21.09
N ASP A 456 -1.76 50.17 -21.39
CA ASP A 456 -3.05 50.44 -20.73
C ASP A 456 -3.26 49.60 -19.46
N VAL A 457 -2.32 48.74 -19.08
CA VAL A 457 -2.44 47.78 -17.97
C VAL A 457 -1.66 48.28 -16.75
N ILE A 458 -2.39 48.77 -15.76
CA ILE A 458 -1.79 49.28 -14.51
C ILE A 458 -1.67 48.15 -13.47
N GLY A 459 -0.53 48.10 -12.78
CA GLY A 459 -0.10 47.08 -11.83
C GLY A 459 0.88 46.03 -12.39
N ASN A 460 1.42 46.18 -13.59
CA ASN A 460 2.30 45.20 -14.25
C ASN A 460 3.80 45.58 -14.11
N ALA A 461 4.69 44.88 -14.83
CA ALA A 461 6.14 45.00 -14.66
C ALA A 461 6.77 46.25 -15.28
N ASP A 462 6.12 46.92 -16.24
CA ASP A 462 6.65 48.12 -16.89
C ASP A 462 6.24 49.43 -16.21
N ASP A 463 5.41 49.34 -15.18
CA ASP A 463 4.92 50.48 -14.43
C ASP A 463 5.97 51.13 -13.53
N LEU A 464 6.17 52.43 -13.71
CA LEU A 464 7.01 53.26 -12.87
C LEU A 464 6.16 54.11 -11.93
N THR A 465 6.27 53.86 -10.62
CA THR A 465 5.66 54.72 -9.61
C THR A 465 6.40 56.05 -9.52
N LEU A 466 5.74 57.15 -9.89
CA LEU A 466 6.30 58.50 -9.87
C LEU A 466 6.14 59.18 -8.51
N ALA A 467 5.01 58.94 -7.83
CA ALA A 467 4.75 59.50 -6.51
C ALA A 467 3.65 58.72 -5.77
N SER A 468 3.65 58.85 -4.44
CA SER A 468 2.52 58.49 -3.58
C SER A 468 2.09 59.72 -2.79
N VAL A 469 0.79 60.01 -2.77
CA VAL A 469 0.22 61.19 -2.13
C VAL A 469 -0.79 60.73 -1.08
N GLY A 470 -0.49 60.99 0.20
CA GLY A 470 -1.37 60.62 1.30
C GLY A 470 -2.60 61.52 1.39
N HIS A 471 -3.76 60.92 1.60
CA HIS A 471 -4.99 61.60 1.97
C HIS A 471 -5.29 61.36 3.45
N TYR A 472 -5.42 62.45 4.20
CA TYR A 472 -5.65 62.44 5.65
C TYR A 472 -7.05 62.94 5.98
N GLY A 473 -7.91 62.07 6.51
CA GLY A 473 -9.26 62.43 6.95
C GLY A 473 -10.35 61.55 6.34
N VAL A 474 -11.57 61.71 6.86
CA VAL A 474 -12.75 60.96 6.44
C VAL A 474 -13.39 61.63 5.22
N LEU A 475 -13.64 60.86 4.16
CA LEU A 475 -14.36 61.28 2.97
C LEU A 475 -15.80 60.72 3.03
N ALA A 476 -16.77 61.60 3.26
CA ALA A 476 -18.17 61.24 3.39
C ALA A 476 -18.78 60.74 2.06
N PRO A 477 -19.90 59.97 2.09
CA PRO A 477 -20.65 59.60 0.89
C PRO A 477 -20.95 60.80 -0.01
N ALA A 478 -20.76 60.64 -1.31
CA ALA A 478 -20.89 61.67 -2.36
C ALA A 478 -19.96 62.88 -2.23
N ALA A 479 -19.04 62.90 -1.26
CA ALA A 479 -18.00 63.92 -1.17
C ALA A 479 -16.82 63.55 -2.06
N SER A 480 -16.12 64.56 -2.56
CA SER A 480 -14.88 64.39 -3.31
C SER A 480 -13.80 65.30 -2.76
N TYR A 481 -12.54 64.96 -3.05
CA TYR A 481 -11.41 65.85 -2.87
C TYR A 481 -10.65 66.00 -4.17
N GLN A 482 -9.97 67.13 -4.31
CA GLN A 482 -9.10 67.43 -5.43
C GLN A 482 -7.67 67.47 -4.94
N GLN A 483 -6.77 66.87 -5.71
CA GLN A 483 -5.33 66.95 -5.50
C GLN A 483 -4.66 67.46 -6.75
N SER A 484 -3.55 68.18 -6.51
CA SER A 484 -2.66 68.66 -7.55
C SER A 484 -1.24 68.31 -7.15
N ARG A 485 -0.48 67.70 -8.06
CA ARG A 485 0.91 67.32 -7.82
C ARG A 485 1.80 67.73 -8.97
N GLN A 486 2.85 68.45 -8.63
CA GLN A 486 3.97 68.68 -9.54
C GLN A 486 4.97 67.54 -9.42
N LEU A 487 5.40 66.99 -10.56
CA LEU A 487 6.41 65.95 -10.62
C LEU A 487 7.36 66.20 -11.80
N ILE A 488 8.59 65.75 -11.65
CA ILE A 488 9.60 65.80 -12.71
C ILE A 488 9.44 64.53 -13.55
N LEU A 489 9.32 64.70 -14.86
CA LEU A 489 9.25 63.56 -15.79
C LEU A 489 10.59 62.82 -15.81
N PRO A 490 10.59 61.47 -15.74
CA PRO A 490 11.80 60.69 -15.92
C PRO A 490 12.49 61.02 -17.24
N GLU A 491 13.82 61.09 -17.20
CA GLU A 491 14.62 61.33 -18.40
C GLU A 491 14.71 60.07 -19.27
N ARG A 492 15.12 60.24 -20.55
CA ARG A 492 15.38 59.14 -21.50
C ARG A 492 14.14 58.30 -21.88
N LEU A 493 12.96 58.90 -21.75
CA LEU A 493 11.69 58.33 -22.25
C LEU A 493 11.22 59.15 -23.46
N ASP A 494 10.91 58.47 -24.55
CA ASP A 494 10.43 59.07 -25.79
C ASP A 494 9.24 58.28 -26.35
N GLY A 495 8.27 58.97 -26.92
CA GLY A 495 7.04 58.39 -27.46
C GLY A 495 5.84 58.45 -26.51
N THR A 496 4.82 57.64 -26.80
CA THR A 496 3.52 57.69 -26.11
C THR A 496 3.52 56.82 -24.85
N PHE A 497 3.15 57.40 -23.71
CA PHE A 497 2.98 56.70 -22.44
C PHE A 497 1.58 56.91 -21.87
N ARG A 498 1.22 56.12 -20.86
CA ARG A 498 0.05 56.33 -20.02
C ARG A 498 0.49 56.81 -18.64
N LEU A 499 -0.06 57.93 -18.20
CA LEU A 499 -0.07 58.28 -16.79
C LEU A 499 -1.33 57.68 -16.17
N ALA A 500 -1.21 57.13 -14.98
CA ALA A 500 -2.33 56.62 -14.21
C ALA A 500 -2.32 57.22 -12.80
N ILE A 501 -3.50 57.45 -12.28
CA ILE A 501 -3.73 57.68 -10.86
C ILE A 501 -4.51 56.49 -10.32
N VAL A 502 -4.00 55.90 -9.24
CA VAL A 502 -4.64 54.82 -8.50
C VAL A 502 -4.96 55.33 -7.11
N ALA A 503 -6.22 55.58 -6.81
CA ALA A 503 -6.67 55.95 -5.47
C ALA A 503 -6.56 54.74 -4.52
N ASP A 504 -6.23 54.98 -3.25
CA ASP A 504 -6.09 53.93 -2.22
C ASP A 504 -5.17 52.77 -2.68
N ALA A 505 -4.00 53.08 -3.23
CA ALA A 505 -3.20 52.10 -3.96
C ALA A 505 -2.67 50.93 -3.10
N LEU A 506 -2.73 50.99 -1.76
CA LEU A 506 -2.33 49.90 -0.88
C LEU A 506 -3.52 49.15 -0.25
N GLY A 507 -4.76 49.52 -0.55
CA GLY A 507 -5.93 48.84 0.01
C GLY A 507 -6.25 49.21 1.44
N GLU A 508 -5.95 50.44 1.85
CA GLU A 508 -6.19 50.91 3.21
C GLU A 508 -7.69 51.13 3.50
N VAL A 509 -8.46 51.51 2.47
CA VAL A 509 -9.93 51.64 2.53
C VAL A 509 -10.58 50.35 2.04
N SER A 510 -11.52 49.82 2.84
CA SER A 510 -12.26 48.61 2.49
C SER A 510 -13.29 48.90 1.40
N GLU A 511 -13.07 48.31 0.23
CA GLU A 511 -13.85 48.48 -1.00
C GLU A 511 -14.00 47.13 -1.72
N PRO A 512 -14.63 46.12 -1.10
CA PRO A 512 -14.49 44.72 -1.50
C PRO A 512 -14.93 44.41 -2.94
N ASP A 513 -15.82 45.23 -3.52
CA ASP A 513 -16.45 44.95 -4.81
C ASP A 513 -16.17 46.02 -5.91
N SER A 514 -15.61 47.18 -5.56
CA SER A 514 -15.51 48.34 -6.48
C SER A 514 -14.10 48.77 -6.88
N ARG A 515 -13.02 48.25 -6.26
CA ARG A 515 -11.63 48.74 -6.45
C ARG A 515 -11.14 48.97 -7.88
N ALA A 516 -11.75 48.33 -8.86
CA ALA A 516 -11.40 48.49 -10.27
C ALA A 516 -11.53 49.95 -10.75
N ASP A 517 -12.45 50.73 -10.19
CA ASP A 517 -12.69 52.12 -10.59
C ASP A 517 -11.87 53.16 -9.78
N ASN A 518 -11.02 52.69 -8.87
CA ASN A 518 -9.98 53.48 -8.23
C ASN A 518 -8.87 53.91 -9.20
N THR A 519 -8.89 53.45 -10.46
CA THR A 519 -7.86 53.75 -11.45
C THR A 519 -8.40 54.58 -12.61
N SER A 520 -7.70 55.66 -12.95
CA SER A 520 -7.94 56.43 -14.18
C SER A 520 -6.63 56.73 -14.90
N THR A 521 -6.65 56.76 -16.24
CA THR A 521 -5.46 56.96 -17.07
C THR A 521 -5.61 58.13 -18.04
N ALA A 522 -4.48 58.73 -18.41
CA ALA A 522 -4.37 59.76 -19.43
C ALA A 522 -3.11 59.52 -20.28
N ALA A 523 -3.21 59.73 -21.60
CA ALA A 523 -2.07 59.62 -22.49
C ALA A 523 -1.19 60.87 -22.45
N ILE A 524 0.13 60.68 -22.51
CA ILE A 524 1.12 61.76 -22.61
C ILE A 524 2.19 61.41 -23.65
N GLN A 525 2.55 62.36 -24.51
CA GLN A 525 3.68 62.25 -25.43
C GLN A 525 4.95 62.77 -24.75
N LEU A 526 5.92 61.89 -24.51
CA LEU A 526 7.21 62.25 -23.94
C LEU A 526 8.22 62.50 -25.06
N SER A 527 9.10 63.48 -24.84
CA SER A 527 10.29 63.74 -25.66
C SER A 527 11.52 63.87 -24.77
N THR A 528 12.69 63.49 -25.27
CA THR A 528 13.92 63.44 -24.47
C THR A 528 15.02 64.37 -25.01
N PRO A 529 15.66 65.20 -24.17
CA PRO A 529 16.86 65.94 -24.56
C PRO A 529 18.06 64.99 -24.75
N HIS A 530 18.99 65.31 -25.67
CA HIS A 530 20.06 64.40 -26.10
C HIS A 530 21.38 65.14 -26.40
N ALA A 531 22.50 64.42 -26.32
CA ALA A 531 23.77 64.82 -26.95
C ALA A 531 23.82 64.27 -28.39
N ASP A 532 24.79 64.70 -29.19
CA ASP A 532 25.06 64.14 -30.54
C ASP A 532 26.57 64.28 -30.83
N LEU A 533 27.32 63.18 -30.79
CA LEU A 533 28.77 63.11 -30.81
C LEU A 533 29.30 62.78 -32.20
N GLN A 534 29.88 63.77 -32.86
CA GLN A 534 30.36 63.65 -34.23
C GLN A 534 31.88 63.60 -34.27
N VAL A 535 32.48 62.60 -34.95
CA VAL A 535 33.93 62.54 -35.18
C VAL A 535 34.31 63.46 -36.34
N GLU A 536 34.97 64.60 -36.04
CA GLU A 536 35.29 65.62 -37.04
C GLU A 536 36.51 65.25 -37.92
N VAL A 537 37.53 64.57 -37.37
CA VAL A 537 38.77 64.22 -38.11
C VAL A 537 39.54 63.07 -37.46
N VAL A 538 40.25 62.26 -38.29
CA VAL A 538 41.18 61.20 -37.89
C VAL A 538 42.52 61.32 -38.66
N ALA A 539 43.65 61.12 -37.98
CA ALA A 539 45.00 61.16 -38.54
C ALA A 539 45.88 59.97 -38.06
N ALA A 540 46.70 59.43 -38.96
CA ALA A 540 47.63 58.31 -38.77
C ALA A 540 48.92 58.52 -39.61
N PRO A 541 50.05 57.83 -39.32
CA PRO A 541 51.29 57.95 -40.08
C PRO A 541 51.18 57.38 -41.50
N ALA A 542 52.18 57.66 -42.34
CA ALA A 542 52.20 57.16 -43.72
C ALA A 542 52.57 55.67 -43.84
N SER A 543 53.39 55.13 -42.91
CA SER A 543 53.79 53.72 -42.93
C SER A 543 54.14 53.16 -41.54
N THR A 544 53.96 51.85 -41.33
CA THR A 544 54.30 51.10 -40.09
C THR A 544 54.55 49.60 -40.40
N ARG A 545 55.10 48.80 -39.49
CA ARG A 545 55.12 47.32 -39.63
C ARG A 545 53.94 46.68 -38.89
N SER A 546 53.46 45.57 -39.44
CA SER A 546 52.54 44.67 -38.73
C SER A 546 53.18 44.22 -37.41
N GLY A 547 52.40 44.19 -36.33
CA GLY A 547 52.88 43.91 -34.98
C GLY A 547 53.58 45.07 -34.26
N GLU A 548 53.85 46.21 -34.91
CA GLU A 548 54.44 47.40 -34.27
C GLU A 548 53.36 48.39 -33.80
N ALA A 549 53.72 49.22 -32.80
CA ALA A 549 52.87 50.29 -32.27
C ALA A 549 52.78 51.47 -33.25
N THR A 550 51.56 51.88 -33.59
CA THR A 550 51.23 52.91 -34.61
C THR A 550 50.45 54.06 -33.98
N PRO A 551 50.93 55.32 -34.03
CA PRO A 551 50.24 56.47 -33.45
C PRO A 551 49.00 56.91 -34.26
N VAL A 552 47.88 57.15 -33.60
CA VAL A 552 46.60 57.63 -34.17
C VAL A 552 46.09 58.81 -33.35
N SER A 553 45.48 59.82 -34.00
CA SER A 553 44.84 60.96 -33.33
C SER A 553 43.52 61.37 -33.99
N TRP A 554 42.54 61.86 -33.21
CA TRP A 554 41.21 62.25 -33.68
C TRP A 554 40.60 63.41 -32.88
N ARG A 555 39.48 63.98 -33.37
CA ARG A 555 38.70 65.03 -32.69
C ARG A 555 37.20 64.77 -32.80
N VAL A 556 36.45 65.00 -31.72
CA VAL A 556 34.99 64.77 -31.62
C VAL A 556 34.29 66.02 -31.12
N ARG A 557 33.03 66.26 -31.54
CA ARG A 557 32.20 67.40 -31.13
C ARG A 557 30.81 66.95 -30.65
N ASN A 558 30.25 67.59 -29.62
CA ASN A 558 28.82 67.45 -29.28
C ASN A 558 27.98 68.50 -30.05
N ALA A 559 27.16 68.08 -31.00
CA ALA A 559 26.24 68.88 -31.81
C ALA A 559 24.78 68.85 -31.31
N GLY A 560 24.49 68.07 -30.28
CA GLY A 560 23.15 67.92 -29.69
C GLY A 560 22.68 69.13 -28.87
N ASP A 561 21.52 69.01 -28.24
CA ASP A 561 20.90 70.10 -27.47
C ASP A 561 21.08 70.00 -25.95
N ARG A 562 21.80 68.97 -25.49
CA ARG A 562 22.19 68.75 -24.10
C ARG A 562 23.68 68.43 -23.96
N PRO A 563 24.35 68.82 -22.85
CA PRO A 563 25.62 68.21 -22.48
C PRO A 563 25.50 66.69 -22.38
N THR A 564 26.59 65.96 -22.58
CA THR A 564 26.61 64.50 -22.38
C THR A 564 26.13 64.17 -20.96
N ASP A 565 25.24 63.19 -20.85
CA ASP A 565 24.63 62.76 -19.59
C ASP A 565 25.58 61.87 -18.75
N VAL A 566 26.61 61.34 -19.38
CA VAL A 566 27.76 60.71 -18.75
C VAL A 566 29.03 61.56 -18.92
N THR A 567 30.01 61.27 -18.07
CA THR A 567 31.34 61.92 -18.11
C THR A 567 32.42 61.00 -18.66
N GLN A 568 32.06 59.82 -19.18
CA GLN A 568 33.00 58.86 -19.74
C GLN A 568 32.33 58.03 -20.84
N TRP A 569 33.01 57.82 -21.96
CA TRP A 569 32.61 56.95 -23.07
C TRP A 569 33.84 56.39 -23.79
N LYS A 570 33.65 55.45 -24.73
CA LYS A 570 34.76 54.80 -25.44
C LYS A 570 34.85 55.22 -26.90
N ASP A 571 36.05 55.63 -27.31
CA ASP A 571 36.42 55.84 -28.71
C ASP A 571 37.10 54.58 -29.23
N SER A 572 36.49 53.90 -30.19
CA SER A 572 37.05 52.71 -30.83
C SER A 572 37.80 53.08 -32.10
N ILE A 573 39.01 52.56 -32.25
CA ILE A 573 39.89 52.76 -33.41
C ILE A 573 39.93 51.48 -34.22
N TYR A 574 39.63 51.53 -35.51
CA TYR A 574 39.60 50.38 -36.41
C TYR A 574 40.63 50.51 -37.54
N LEU A 575 41.10 49.39 -38.04
CA LEU A 575 41.85 49.25 -39.29
C LEU A 575 40.90 48.74 -40.38
N SER A 576 40.86 49.44 -41.51
CA SER A 576 39.98 49.09 -42.64
C SER A 576 40.74 49.06 -43.95
N THR A 577 40.21 48.32 -44.92
CA THR A 577 40.63 48.40 -46.32
C THR A 577 39.98 49.58 -47.07
N ASP A 578 38.94 50.21 -46.51
CA ASP A 578 38.26 51.36 -47.09
C ASP A 578 37.90 52.43 -46.05
N ALA A 579 36.89 53.27 -46.33
CA ALA A 579 36.52 54.42 -45.51
C ALA A 579 35.17 54.25 -44.79
N THR A 580 34.53 53.10 -44.91
CA THR A 580 33.23 52.79 -44.30
C THR A 580 33.42 51.80 -43.16
N LEU A 581 32.80 52.04 -42.01
CA LEU A 581 32.86 51.07 -40.91
C LEU A 581 31.91 49.91 -41.20
N ASP A 582 32.45 48.72 -41.39
CA ASP A 582 31.70 47.50 -41.58
C ASP A 582 32.32 46.29 -40.86
N SER A 583 31.72 45.11 -41.04
CA SER A 583 32.17 43.88 -40.38
C SER A 583 33.56 43.38 -40.83
N GLY A 584 34.09 43.90 -41.94
CA GLY A 584 35.42 43.60 -42.45
C GLY A 584 36.54 44.37 -41.73
N ASP A 585 36.20 45.34 -40.88
CA ASP A 585 37.17 46.19 -40.20
C ASP A 585 37.67 45.58 -38.89
N THR A 586 38.96 45.76 -38.63
CA THR A 586 39.61 45.22 -37.44
C THR A 586 39.68 46.26 -36.33
N LEU A 587 38.99 46.03 -35.21
CA LEU A 587 39.13 46.86 -34.02
C LEU A 587 40.55 46.75 -33.46
N LEU A 588 41.26 47.88 -33.36
CA LEU A 588 42.64 47.96 -32.86
C LEU A 588 42.72 48.38 -31.40
N ALA A 589 41.87 49.32 -30.97
CA ALA A 589 41.86 49.79 -29.58
C ALA A 589 40.53 50.43 -29.21
N GLN A 590 40.23 50.44 -27.92
CA GLN A 590 39.16 51.25 -27.33
C GLN A 590 39.75 52.19 -26.28
N ILE A 591 39.53 53.48 -26.43
CA ILE A 591 40.11 54.51 -25.58
C ILE A 591 39.00 55.16 -24.76
N LEU A 592 39.13 55.11 -23.44
CA LEU A 592 38.19 55.78 -22.55
C LEU A 592 38.41 57.29 -22.61
N HIS A 593 37.43 58.02 -23.09
CA HIS A 593 37.33 59.46 -22.86
C HIS A 593 36.85 59.73 -21.43
N ALA A 594 37.41 60.76 -20.78
CA ALA A 594 36.98 61.21 -19.47
C ALA A 594 36.76 62.74 -19.44
N GLY A 595 35.61 63.15 -18.93
CA GLY A 595 35.06 64.50 -19.01
C GLY A 595 33.69 64.49 -19.71
N GLY A 596 32.74 65.29 -19.24
CA GLY A 596 31.49 65.53 -19.99
C GLY A 596 31.72 66.56 -21.11
N LEU A 597 30.99 66.44 -22.22
CA LEU A 597 31.09 67.37 -23.34
C LEU A 597 29.85 68.28 -23.40
N ALA A 598 30.06 69.58 -23.15
CA ALA A 598 29.00 70.58 -23.26
C ALA A 598 28.52 70.75 -24.72
N VAL A 599 27.30 71.25 -24.90
CA VAL A 599 26.72 71.56 -26.21
C VAL A 599 27.68 72.44 -27.02
N GLY A 600 28.02 71.99 -28.23
CA GLY A 600 28.91 72.68 -29.17
C GLY A 600 30.41 72.55 -28.88
N ALA A 601 30.82 71.92 -27.78
CA ALA A 601 32.23 71.73 -27.44
C ALA A 601 32.86 70.53 -28.19
N SER A 602 34.19 70.50 -28.26
CA SER A 602 34.97 69.41 -28.86
C SER A 602 36.13 68.96 -27.98
N TYR A 603 36.58 67.71 -28.13
CA TYR A 603 37.85 67.21 -27.55
C TYR A 603 38.71 66.52 -28.61
N SER A 604 39.99 66.29 -28.31
CA SER A 604 40.92 65.53 -29.16
C SER A 604 41.53 64.36 -28.39
N GLY A 605 41.64 63.20 -29.07
CA GLY A 605 42.25 61.98 -28.54
C GLY A 605 43.50 61.58 -29.31
N GLN A 606 44.41 60.87 -28.65
CA GLN A 606 45.61 60.27 -29.25
C GLN A 606 45.87 58.90 -28.61
N SER A 607 46.29 57.91 -29.39
CA SER A 607 46.68 56.58 -28.90
C SER A 607 47.70 55.90 -29.82
N ASN A 608 48.53 55.02 -29.26
CA ASN A 608 49.32 54.07 -30.04
C ASN A 608 48.56 52.74 -30.13
N VAL A 609 48.33 52.25 -31.34
CA VAL A 609 47.63 50.99 -31.60
C VAL A 609 48.55 49.97 -32.24
N PHE A 610 48.43 48.70 -31.88
CA PHE A 610 49.22 47.63 -32.49
C PHE A 610 48.48 47.06 -33.70
N LEU A 611 49.16 46.97 -34.84
CA LEU A 611 48.56 46.33 -36.01
C LEU A 611 48.64 44.81 -35.90
N PRO A 612 47.62 44.07 -36.38
CA PRO A 612 47.71 42.62 -36.48
C PRO A 612 48.96 42.18 -37.26
N PHE A 613 49.56 41.07 -36.83
CA PHE A 613 50.69 40.46 -37.52
C PHE A 613 50.28 39.91 -38.90
N GLY A 614 51.23 39.86 -39.84
CA GLY A 614 51.00 39.28 -41.17
C GLY A 614 50.30 40.19 -42.18
N LEU A 615 49.98 41.44 -41.81
CA LEU A 615 49.41 42.43 -42.72
C LEU A 615 50.49 43.08 -43.58
N THR A 616 50.18 43.31 -44.86
CA THR A 616 50.98 44.13 -45.77
C THR A 616 50.08 44.86 -46.78
N GLY A 617 50.39 46.11 -47.12
CA GLY A 617 49.62 46.89 -48.10
C GLY A 617 49.02 48.17 -47.52
N ASP A 618 48.08 48.79 -48.25
CA ASP A 618 47.47 50.07 -47.87
C ASP A 618 46.16 49.85 -47.09
N TYR A 619 46.04 50.52 -45.94
CA TYR A 619 44.86 50.48 -45.05
C TYR A 619 44.42 51.89 -44.67
N ARG A 620 43.26 52.05 -44.03
CA ARG A 620 42.81 53.29 -43.36
C ARG A 620 42.55 53.04 -41.89
N ILE A 621 42.57 54.12 -41.11
CA ILE A 621 42.18 54.10 -39.69
C ILE A 621 40.81 54.77 -39.55
N LEU A 622 39.83 54.10 -38.94
CA LEU A 622 38.54 54.68 -38.61
C LEU A 622 38.46 54.91 -37.10
N VAL A 623 37.77 55.96 -36.68
CA VAL A 623 37.43 56.18 -35.28
C VAL A 623 35.91 56.24 -35.15
N HIS A 624 35.39 55.47 -34.21
CA HIS A 624 34.01 55.44 -33.77
C HIS A 624 33.94 56.00 -32.34
N THR A 625 33.46 57.23 -32.17
CA THR A 625 33.22 57.81 -30.83
C THR A 625 32.00 57.17 -30.17
N ASP A 626 31.96 57.17 -28.83
CA ASP A 626 30.91 56.53 -28.03
C ASP A 626 30.49 55.14 -28.56
N SER A 627 31.48 54.36 -28.96
CA SER A 627 31.29 53.04 -29.58
C SER A 627 30.57 52.01 -28.69
N GLY A 628 30.34 52.31 -27.42
CA GLY A 628 29.53 51.51 -26.51
C GLY A 628 28.14 52.10 -26.22
N SER A 629 27.72 53.14 -26.94
CA SER A 629 26.42 53.82 -26.80
C SER A 629 26.13 54.23 -25.35
N GLN A 630 27.14 54.80 -24.68
CA GLN A 630 27.08 55.18 -23.26
C GLN A 630 26.51 56.58 -23.08
N VAL A 631 26.75 57.46 -24.04
CA VAL A 631 26.13 58.78 -24.13
C VAL A 631 24.74 58.61 -24.71
N PHE A 632 23.77 59.30 -24.14
CA PHE A 632 22.42 59.29 -24.72
C PHE A 632 22.32 60.23 -25.92
N GLU A 633 22.27 59.64 -27.12
CA GLU A 633 22.26 60.38 -28.39
C GLU A 633 20.94 60.27 -29.18
N SER A 634 19.94 59.61 -28.59
CA SER A 634 18.61 59.39 -29.17
C SER A 634 18.66 58.64 -30.51
N VAL A 635 18.50 59.35 -31.64
CA VAL A 635 18.47 58.78 -33.00
C VAL A 635 19.71 59.21 -33.81
N PHE A 636 20.67 59.86 -33.17
CA PHE A 636 21.80 60.53 -33.84
C PHE A 636 23.10 59.74 -33.84
N ASP A 637 23.13 58.49 -33.38
CA ASP A 637 24.36 57.66 -33.32
C ASP A 637 25.03 57.38 -34.69
N ALA A 638 24.40 57.74 -35.80
CA ALA A 638 24.84 57.37 -37.15
C ALA A 638 26.07 58.13 -37.66
N ASP A 639 26.41 59.29 -37.09
CA ASP A 639 27.57 60.11 -37.50
C ASP A 639 28.74 60.07 -36.51
N ASN A 640 28.73 59.06 -35.65
CA ASN A 640 29.80 58.78 -34.68
C ASN A 640 31.07 58.20 -35.31
N VAL A 641 31.16 58.06 -36.64
CA VAL A 641 32.26 57.36 -37.33
C VAL A 641 32.89 58.21 -38.44
N THR A 642 34.23 58.32 -38.44
CA THR A 642 35.01 58.95 -39.52
C THR A 642 36.31 58.19 -39.80
N ALA A 643 36.73 58.14 -41.07
CA ALA A 643 37.99 57.54 -41.53
C ALA A 643 39.16 58.55 -41.64
N SER A 644 40.39 58.05 -41.60
CA SER A 644 41.61 58.82 -41.83
C SER A 644 41.63 59.37 -43.26
N LEU A 645 42.13 60.59 -43.43
CA LEU A 645 42.12 61.26 -44.74
C LEU A 645 42.97 60.51 -45.78
N ALA A 646 44.15 60.04 -45.39
CA ALA A 646 45.11 59.29 -46.22
C ALA A 646 45.24 57.81 -45.79
N PRO A 647 45.62 56.90 -46.70
CA PRO A 647 45.97 55.52 -46.37
C PRO A 647 47.30 55.39 -45.59
N LEU A 648 47.40 54.37 -44.75
CA LEU A 648 48.55 53.88 -43.99
C LEU A 648 49.13 52.64 -44.67
N GLN A 649 50.43 52.65 -44.99
CA GLN A 649 51.14 51.52 -45.59
C GLN A 649 51.72 50.55 -44.52
N VAL A 650 51.38 49.26 -44.58
CA VAL A 650 51.82 48.24 -43.60
C VAL A 650 52.91 47.31 -44.18
N LEU A 651 53.96 47.02 -43.39
CA LEU A 651 55.15 46.20 -43.73
C LEU A 651 55.24 44.89 -42.89
N ALA A 652 56.10 43.92 -43.25
CA ALA A 652 56.21 42.58 -42.61
C ALA A 652 56.99 42.53 -41.25
N PRO A 653 56.72 41.53 -40.35
CA PRO A 653 57.27 41.43 -38.98
C PRO A 653 58.51 40.51 -38.80
N THR A 654 59.12 40.50 -37.59
CA THR A 654 60.13 39.51 -37.09
C THR A 654 59.51 38.53 -36.09
N LEU A 655 59.95 37.26 -36.01
CA LEU A 655 59.17 36.17 -35.36
C LEU A 655 59.96 35.27 -34.38
N ALA A 656 59.30 34.81 -33.30
CA ALA A 656 59.78 33.76 -32.39
C ALA A 656 59.54 32.34 -32.97
N ASP A 657 60.07 31.29 -32.33
CA ASP A 657 59.86 29.87 -32.68
C ASP A 657 59.98 29.01 -31.40
N LEU A 658 58.88 28.69 -30.71
CA LEU A 658 58.86 27.93 -29.46
C LEU A 658 58.78 26.42 -29.72
N THR A 659 59.73 25.68 -29.16
CA THR A 659 59.82 24.22 -29.30
C THR A 659 59.99 23.54 -27.95
N VAL A 660 59.25 22.45 -27.72
CA VAL A 660 59.43 21.59 -26.54
C VAL A 660 60.57 20.61 -26.82
N SER A 661 61.57 20.53 -25.95
CA SER A 661 62.82 19.79 -26.21
C SER A 661 63.00 18.52 -25.37
N GLN A 662 62.49 18.49 -24.14
CA GLN A 662 62.65 17.37 -23.19
C GLN A 662 61.37 17.21 -22.35
N ILE A 663 60.92 15.97 -22.11
CA ILE A 663 59.80 15.65 -21.20
C ILE A 663 60.21 14.44 -20.33
N VAL A 664 60.05 14.57 -19.02
CA VAL A 664 60.31 13.52 -18.01
C VAL A 664 58.98 13.09 -17.40
N VAL A 665 58.72 11.79 -17.44
CA VAL A 665 57.47 11.16 -16.98
C VAL A 665 57.76 10.06 -15.96
N PRO A 666 56.84 9.79 -15.02
CA PRO A 666 56.95 8.69 -14.08
C PRO A 666 56.70 7.34 -14.79
N ALA A 667 57.29 6.26 -14.28
CA ALA A 667 57.24 4.95 -14.93
C ALA A 667 55.86 4.28 -14.84
N GLN A 668 55.13 4.47 -13.73
CA GLN A 668 53.82 3.87 -13.51
C GLN A 668 52.91 4.79 -12.69
N GLY A 669 51.60 4.62 -12.81
CA GLY A 669 50.61 5.25 -11.93
C GLY A 669 49.23 4.61 -12.07
N ALA A 670 48.52 4.45 -10.96
CA ALA A 670 47.13 3.99 -10.95
C ALA A 670 46.17 5.17 -11.09
N PRO A 671 45.01 5.03 -11.72
CA PRO A 671 44.06 6.13 -11.81
C PRO A 671 43.62 6.69 -10.47
N GLY A 672 43.43 8.01 -10.43
CA GLY A 672 43.23 8.76 -9.20
C GLY A 672 44.52 9.06 -8.41
N GLN A 673 45.63 8.37 -8.68
CA GLN A 673 46.92 8.68 -8.06
C GLN A 673 47.48 9.98 -8.63
N THR A 674 48.09 10.79 -7.77
CA THR A 674 48.81 12.00 -8.19
C THR A 674 50.29 11.69 -8.44
N THR A 675 50.81 12.13 -9.59
CA THR A 675 52.22 11.98 -9.98
C THR A 675 52.76 13.25 -10.65
N THR A 676 54.08 13.39 -10.85
CA THR A 676 54.70 14.63 -11.36
C THR A 676 55.32 14.44 -12.74
N VAL A 677 55.08 15.41 -13.63
CA VAL A 677 55.67 15.50 -14.98
C VAL A 677 56.48 16.81 -15.09
N SER A 678 57.62 16.80 -15.79
CA SER A 678 58.43 18.00 -16.06
C SER A 678 58.92 18.09 -17.51
N TRP A 679 59.05 19.29 -18.08
CA TRP A 679 59.47 19.52 -19.48
C TRP A 679 60.30 20.80 -19.67
N THR A 680 60.92 20.96 -20.85
CA THR A 680 61.74 22.14 -21.23
C THR A 680 61.32 22.70 -22.58
N VAL A 681 61.19 24.04 -22.69
CA VAL A 681 60.83 24.78 -23.91
C VAL A 681 61.97 25.72 -24.34
N VAL A 682 62.21 25.87 -25.64
CA VAL A 682 63.28 26.66 -26.27
C VAL A 682 62.68 27.61 -27.31
N ASN A 683 63.10 28.88 -27.37
CA ASN A 683 62.81 29.78 -28.49
C ASN A 683 63.93 29.69 -29.55
N ALA A 684 63.71 29.02 -30.67
CA ALA A 684 64.63 28.86 -31.80
C ALA A 684 64.58 30.01 -32.84
N GLY A 685 63.72 31.02 -32.64
CA GLY A 685 63.42 32.07 -33.61
C GLY A 685 64.40 33.24 -33.62
N ASN A 686 64.16 34.22 -34.51
CA ASN A 686 65.00 35.43 -34.63
C ASN A 686 64.41 36.66 -33.93
N GLY A 687 63.16 36.58 -33.50
CA GLY A 687 62.49 37.51 -32.59
C GLY A 687 62.38 36.92 -31.18
N ALA A 688 62.23 37.80 -30.19
CA ALA A 688 61.90 37.36 -28.84
C ALA A 688 60.43 36.96 -28.76
N ALA A 689 60.13 35.92 -27.98
CA ALA A 689 58.76 35.58 -27.61
C ALA A 689 58.34 36.52 -26.48
N HIS A 690 57.34 37.35 -26.75
CA HIS A 690 56.85 38.35 -25.81
C HIS A 690 55.48 37.94 -25.28
N GLY A 691 55.23 38.19 -24.00
CA GLY A 691 53.92 37.99 -23.39
C GLY A 691 53.89 36.85 -22.36
N SER A 692 52.75 36.19 -22.27
CA SER A 692 52.55 35.04 -21.40
C SER A 692 51.78 34.00 -22.19
N TRP A 693 52.30 32.78 -22.22
CA TRP A 693 51.71 31.65 -22.91
C TRP A 693 51.46 30.51 -21.91
N SER A 694 50.88 29.41 -22.35
CA SER A 694 50.65 28.25 -21.49
C SER A 694 51.12 26.96 -22.15
N ASP A 695 51.73 26.13 -21.32
CA ASP A 695 52.08 24.76 -21.66
C ASP A 695 50.94 23.85 -21.24
N ARG A 696 50.45 23.00 -22.14
CA ARG A 696 49.49 21.94 -21.82
C ARG A 696 50.14 20.59 -21.83
N VAL A 697 49.82 19.80 -20.79
CA VAL A 697 50.30 18.43 -20.60
C VAL A 697 49.13 17.50 -20.86
N TYR A 698 49.31 16.55 -21.78
CA TYR A 698 48.29 15.60 -22.19
C TYR A 698 48.76 14.16 -21.95
N LEU A 699 47.82 13.26 -21.64
CA LEU A 699 48.01 11.82 -21.72
C LEU A 699 47.55 11.32 -23.10
N SER A 700 48.37 10.56 -23.79
CA SER A 700 48.06 10.04 -25.12
C SER A 700 48.43 8.56 -25.25
N ALA A 701 47.58 7.77 -25.88
CA ALA A 701 47.84 6.34 -26.09
C ALA A 701 48.89 6.08 -27.20
N ASP A 702 48.90 6.89 -28.26
CA ASP A 702 49.78 6.73 -29.42
C ASP A 702 50.85 7.83 -29.53
N GLY A 703 50.82 8.81 -28.62
CA GLY A 703 51.68 9.99 -28.65
C GLY A 703 51.15 11.12 -29.54
N SER A 704 50.00 10.95 -30.20
CA SER A 704 49.32 12.02 -30.93
C SER A 704 48.53 12.92 -29.97
N LEU A 705 48.31 14.19 -30.33
CA LEU A 705 47.32 15.05 -29.67
C LEU A 705 45.88 14.64 -30.00
N ALA A 706 45.66 13.98 -31.15
CA ALA A 706 44.34 13.51 -31.55
C ALA A 706 43.88 12.40 -30.61
N GLY A 707 42.84 12.68 -29.81
CA GLY A 707 42.34 11.75 -28.79
C GLY A 707 43.14 11.77 -27.47
N ALA A 708 44.09 12.68 -27.31
CA ALA A 708 44.82 12.84 -26.05
C ALA A 708 43.97 13.57 -25.00
N GLN A 709 44.11 13.16 -23.75
CA GLN A 709 43.41 13.74 -22.61
C GLN A 709 44.25 14.84 -21.97
N LEU A 710 43.68 16.04 -21.80
CA LEU A 710 44.34 17.14 -21.09
C LEU A 710 44.44 16.84 -19.59
N LEU A 711 45.65 16.91 -19.04
CA LEU A 711 45.95 16.68 -17.63
C LEU A 711 46.21 17.98 -16.85
N ALA A 712 46.91 18.93 -17.46
CA ALA A 712 47.25 20.20 -16.82
C ALA A 712 47.49 21.31 -17.85
N THR A 713 47.25 22.56 -17.44
CA THR A 713 47.68 23.78 -18.14
C THR A 713 48.56 24.58 -17.19
N VAL A 714 49.78 24.92 -17.61
CA VAL A 714 50.78 25.61 -16.79
C VAL A 714 51.16 26.93 -17.47
N PRO A 715 50.89 28.09 -16.85
CA PRO A 715 51.23 29.37 -17.43
C PRO A 715 52.74 29.66 -17.35
N HIS A 716 53.28 30.27 -18.40
CA HIS A 716 54.59 30.91 -18.42
C HIS A 716 54.40 32.43 -18.56
N SER A 717 55.18 33.21 -17.82
CA SER A 717 55.15 34.68 -17.90
C SER A 717 56.55 35.26 -18.04
N GLY A 718 56.73 36.17 -18.99
CA GLY A 718 57.99 36.86 -19.22
C GLY A 718 58.48 36.71 -20.66
N GLU A 719 59.48 37.49 -21.03
CA GLU A 719 60.10 37.40 -22.35
C GLU A 719 61.04 36.19 -22.42
N LEU A 720 60.91 35.39 -23.48
CA LEU A 720 61.92 34.40 -23.86
C LEU A 720 62.68 34.92 -25.08
N ALA A 721 63.85 35.49 -24.82
CA ALA A 721 64.74 36.00 -25.86
C ALA A 721 65.06 34.92 -26.91
N ALA A 722 65.40 35.36 -28.12
CA ALA A 722 65.85 34.47 -29.19
C ALA A 722 66.97 33.55 -28.69
N LEU A 723 66.84 32.24 -28.95
CA LEU A 723 67.76 31.16 -28.57
C LEU A 723 67.83 30.80 -27.08
N ALA A 724 66.94 31.32 -26.23
CA ALA A 724 66.85 30.98 -24.80
C ALA A 724 65.88 29.80 -24.51
N SER A 725 65.90 29.25 -23.29
CA SER A 725 65.03 28.14 -22.86
C SER A 725 64.58 28.22 -21.39
N TYR A 726 63.49 27.54 -21.01
CA TYR A 726 63.04 27.34 -19.61
C TYR A 726 62.56 25.91 -19.32
N THR A 727 62.54 25.51 -18.04
CA THR A 727 62.02 24.21 -17.56
C THR A 727 60.84 24.40 -16.61
N ALA A 728 59.79 23.59 -16.76
CA ALA A 728 58.57 23.61 -15.93
C ALA A 728 58.19 22.20 -15.44
N SER A 729 57.35 22.11 -14.40
CA SER A 729 56.84 20.85 -13.84
C SER A 729 55.47 21.01 -13.20
N THR A 730 54.64 19.96 -13.21
CA THR A 730 53.32 19.96 -12.56
C THR A 730 52.93 18.58 -12.01
N ALA A 731 52.08 18.57 -10.98
CA ALA A 731 51.41 17.38 -10.50
C ALA A 731 50.15 17.10 -11.35
N ILE A 732 50.00 15.86 -11.81
CA ILE A 732 48.86 15.37 -12.58
C ILE A 732 48.19 14.23 -11.83
N VAL A 733 46.87 14.15 -11.94
CA VAL A 733 46.10 12.97 -11.52
C VAL A 733 46.04 12.03 -12.71
N VAL A 734 46.43 10.77 -12.51
CA VAL A 734 46.33 9.76 -13.57
C VAL A 734 44.84 9.51 -13.86
N PRO A 735 44.39 9.71 -15.10
CA PRO A 735 42.99 9.57 -15.45
C PRO A 735 42.58 8.11 -15.57
N ASP A 736 41.28 7.88 -15.48
CA ASP A 736 40.65 6.57 -15.57
C ASP A 736 40.62 6.06 -17.02
N VAL A 737 41.70 5.38 -17.43
CA VAL A 737 41.92 4.85 -18.79
C VAL A 737 42.38 3.40 -18.72
N ALA A 738 42.21 2.63 -19.79
CA ALA A 738 42.61 1.22 -19.81
C ALA A 738 44.10 1.00 -19.45
N ASP A 739 44.43 -0.18 -18.95
CA ASP A 739 45.82 -0.57 -18.70
C ASP A 739 46.67 -0.49 -19.98
N GLY A 740 47.80 0.19 -19.89
CA GLY A 740 48.61 0.45 -21.07
C GLY A 740 49.78 1.38 -20.83
N ASP A 741 50.66 1.44 -21.83
CA ASP A 741 51.76 2.40 -21.87
C ASP A 741 51.30 3.67 -22.59
N TYR A 742 51.17 4.75 -21.84
CA TYR A 742 50.77 6.05 -22.37
C TYR A 742 51.98 6.96 -22.52
N ARG A 743 51.90 7.88 -23.47
CA ARG A 743 52.85 8.97 -23.66
C ARG A 743 52.31 10.23 -23.02
N ILE A 744 53.21 11.09 -22.53
CA ILE A 744 52.85 12.47 -22.24
C ILE A 744 53.19 13.31 -23.45
N VAL A 745 52.21 14.09 -23.91
CA VAL A 745 52.42 15.10 -24.96
C VAL A 745 52.41 16.46 -24.28
N VAL A 746 53.43 17.27 -24.54
CA VAL A 746 53.45 18.67 -24.11
C VAL A 746 53.37 19.55 -25.33
N SER A 747 52.43 20.50 -25.31
CA SER A 747 52.28 21.55 -26.31
C SER A 747 52.49 22.89 -25.61
N SER A 748 53.54 23.62 -26.01
CA SER A 748 53.79 24.99 -25.56
C SER A 748 53.04 25.97 -26.42
N ASP A 749 52.76 27.15 -25.88
CA ASP A 749 51.94 28.20 -26.49
C ASP A 749 50.70 27.68 -27.22
N VAL A 750 49.95 26.79 -26.56
CA VAL A 750 48.80 26.09 -27.15
C VAL A 750 47.62 27.00 -27.58
N THR A 751 47.73 28.29 -27.27
CA THR A 751 46.76 29.33 -27.60
C THR A 751 47.27 30.26 -28.70
N ASP A 752 48.43 29.94 -29.29
CA ASP A 752 49.14 30.71 -30.32
C ASP A 752 49.22 32.20 -29.93
N THR A 753 49.55 32.47 -28.65
CA THR A 753 49.61 33.83 -28.11
C THR A 753 50.90 34.54 -28.49
N VAL A 754 51.95 33.78 -28.76
CA VAL A 754 53.19 34.21 -29.39
C VAL A 754 53.06 33.91 -30.87
N PHE A 755 53.20 34.94 -31.71
CA PHE A 755 53.14 34.74 -33.16
C PHE A 755 54.50 34.28 -33.69
N GLU A 756 54.53 33.07 -34.23
CA GLU A 756 55.67 32.33 -34.77
C GLU A 756 55.56 32.09 -36.30
N GLY A 757 54.41 32.45 -36.89
CA GLY A 757 54.19 32.51 -38.33
C GLY A 757 54.11 31.15 -39.00
N SER A 758 55.12 30.77 -39.80
CA SER A 758 55.12 29.43 -40.43
C SER A 758 55.60 28.33 -39.50
N GLN A 759 56.09 28.67 -38.31
CA GLN A 759 56.69 27.72 -37.36
C GLN A 759 55.72 27.21 -36.29
N GLU A 760 54.49 27.74 -36.20
CA GLU A 760 53.45 27.42 -35.19
C GLU A 760 53.17 25.91 -34.96
N SER A 761 53.54 25.06 -35.92
CA SER A 761 53.27 23.62 -35.86
C SER A 761 54.30 22.80 -35.08
N ASN A 762 55.41 23.37 -34.63
CA ASN A 762 56.51 22.64 -33.96
C ASN A 762 56.56 22.82 -32.43
N ASN A 763 55.55 23.45 -31.84
CA ASN A 763 55.42 23.71 -30.40
C ASN A 763 55.03 22.47 -29.56
N THR A 764 54.87 21.32 -30.20
CA THR A 764 54.38 20.08 -29.58
C THR A 764 55.42 18.97 -29.64
N THR A 765 55.65 18.28 -28.53
CA THR A 765 56.55 17.12 -28.46
C THR A 765 56.00 16.04 -27.54
N VAL A 766 56.41 14.80 -27.80
CA VAL A 766 55.99 13.58 -27.10
C VAL A 766 57.11 13.07 -26.20
N SER A 767 56.77 12.56 -25.02
CA SER A 767 57.72 11.98 -24.08
C SER A 767 58.41 10.74 -24.64
N ALA A 768 59.74 10.67 -24.45
CA ALA A 768 60.53 9.51 -24.86
C ALA A 768 60.26 8.26 -24.02
N ALA A 769 59.94 8.43 -22.73
CA ALA A 769 59.47 7.37 -21.83
C ALA A 769 57.93 7.32 -21.79
N THR A 770 57.37 6.18 -21.40
CA THR A 770 55.94 5.96 -21.21
C THR A 770 55.57 6.01 -19.72
N LEU A 771 54.33 6.43 -19.44
CA LEU A 771 53.64 6.25 -18.17
C LEU A 771 52.76 5.00 -18.29
N ARG A 772 53.10 3.94 -17.55
CA ARG A 772 52.28 2.74 -17.49
C ARG A 772 51.08 2.95 -16.55
N VAL A 773 49.87 2.92 -17.10
CA VAL A 773 48.62 2.90 -16.32
C VAL A 773 48.31 1.45 -15.94
N VAL A 774 47.96 1.24 -14.67
CA VAL A 774 47.74 -0.08 -14.06
C VAL A 774 46.51 -0.09 -13.13
N HIS A 775 45.75 -1.19 -13.11
CA HIS A 775 44.56 -1.42 -12.25
C HIS A 775 44.59 -2.77 -11.53
N PRO A 776 44.01 -2.90 -10.32
CA PRO A 776 43.61 -4.19 -9.78
C PRO A 776 42.35 -4.73 -10.49
N ASP A 777 42.17 -6.06 -10.50
CA ASP A 777 40.99 -6.76 -11.02
C ASP A 777 40.83 -8.10 -10.25
N LEU A 778 39.92 -8.13 -9.28
CA LEU A 778 39.56 -9.24 -8.39
C LEU A 778 38.54 -10.17 -9.05
N ALA A 779 39.06 -11.13 -9.82
CA ALA A 779 38.25 -12.12 -10.51
C ALA A 779 38.22 -13.45 -9.76
N PRO A 780 37.03 -14.08 -9.58
CA PRO A 780 36.94 -15.48 -9.17
C PRO A 780 37.59 -16.41 -10.21
N LEU A 781 38.63 -17.13 -9.81
CA LEU A 781 39.26 -18.19 -10.62
C LEU A 781 38.49 -19.50 -10.58
N SER A 782 37.95 -19.83 -9.41
CA SER A 782 37.20 -21.06 -9.20
C SER A 782 36.27 -20.93 -8.01
N VAL A 783 35.07 -21.46 -8.15
CA VAL A 783 34.15 -21.74 -7.05
C VAL A 783 34.01 -23.26 -6.97
N ALA A 784 34.18 -23.80 -5.77
CA ALA A 784 34.08 -25.21 -5.51
C ALA A 784 33.21 -25.43 -4.27
N ALA A 785 32.16 -26.22 -4.45
CA ALA A 785 31.26 -26.67 -3.43
C ALA A 785 30.93 -28.15 -3.70
N PRO A 786 30.34 -28.88 -2.75
CA PRO A 786 29.73 -30.17 -3.04
C PRO A 786 28.75 -30.04 -4.22
N ALA A 787 28.72 -31.02 -5.13
CA ALA A 787 27.80 -30.98 -6.28
C ALA A 787 26.31 -31.00 -5.85
N SER A 788 26.05 -31.56 -4.68
CA SER A 788 24.76 -31.56 -4.04
C SER A 788 24.91 -31.61 -2.53
N ALA A 789 23.95 -31.07 -1.80
CA ALA A 789 23.79 -31.28 -0.36
C ALA A 789 22.30 -31.26 -0.02
N LEU A 790 21.96 -31.70 1.19
CA LEU A 790 20.58 -31.58 1.67
C LEU A 790 20.30 -30.13 2.04
N SER A 791 19.06 -29.67 1.84
CA SER A 791 18.60 -28.38 2.37
C SER A 791 18.89 -28.31 3.88
N SER A 792 19.10 -27.13 4.46
CA SER A 792 19.59 -26.94 5.85
C SER A 792 20.96 -27.47 6.24
N GLU A 793 21.61 -28.30 5.44
CA GLU A 793 23.00 -28.65 5.72
C GLU A 793 23.89 -27.41 5.62
N THR A 794 24.92 -27.39 6.46
CA THR A 794 26.03 -26.46 6.28
C THR A 794 26.98 -27.06 5.25
N ILE A 795 27.08 -26.41 4.10
CA ILE A 795 28.10 -26.71 3.10
C ILE A 795 29.28 -25.77 3.27
N VAL A 796 30.48 -26.24 2.94
CA VAL A 796 31.64 -25.37 2.80
C VAL A 796 31.74 -25.00 1.33
N VAL A 797 31.54 -23.71 1.03
CA VAL A 797 31.89 -23.17 -0.27
C VAL A 797 33.31 -22.67 -0.17
N SER A 798 34.16 -23.13 -1.08
CA SER A 798 35.53 -22.69 -1.22
C SER A 798 35.68 -21.98 -2.55
N TRP A 799 36.43 -20.90 -2.57
CA TRP A 799 36.68 -20.16 -3.79
C TRP A 799 38.10 -19.63 -3.80
N ARG A 800 38.57 -19.33 -5.00
CA ARG A 800 39.87 -18.72 -5.24
C ARG A 800 39.64 -17.44 -6.01
N ILE A 801 40.01 -16.31 -5.44
CA ILE A 801 40.01 -15.02 -6.15
C ILE A 801 41.46 -14.72 -6.56
N ALA A 802 41.66 -14.31 -7.80
CA ALA A 802 42.91 -13.73 -8.24
C ALA A 802 42.75 -12.25 -8.49
N ASN A 803 43.81 -11.50 -8.17
CA ASN A 803 43.99 -10.21 -8.79
C ASN A 803 44.55 -10.43 -10.21
N ALA A 804 43.69 -10.54 -11.21
CA ALA A 804 44.03 -10.64 -12.62
C ALA A 804 44.51 -9.31 -13.23
N GLY A 805 44.40 -8.21 -12.49
CA GLY A 805 44.85 -6.89 -12.88
C GLY A 805 46.37 -6.73 -12.90
N SER A 806 46.84 -5.58 -13.38
CA SER A 806 48.26 -5.24 -13.47
C SER A 806 48.80 -4.41 -12.29
N SER A 807 47.95 -4.05 -11.34
CA SER A 807 48.29 -3.37 -10.09
C SER A 807 47.89 -4.18 -8.86
N GLU A 808 48.50 -3.88 -7.72
CA GLU A 808 48.11 -4.40 -6.41
C GLU A 808 46.72 -3.85 -6.01
N ALA A 809 45.85 -4.73 -5.50
CA ALA A 809 44.58 -4.34 -4.89
C ALA A 809 44.86 -3.85 -3.46
N LEU A 810 44.72 -2.55 -3.25
CA LEU A 810 44.98 -1.86 -1.99
C LEU A 810 43.65 -1.63 -1.26
N GLY A 811 43.58 -1.94 0.05
CA GLY A 811 42.36 -1.75 0.85
C GLY A 811 41.77 -3.04 1.37
N ALA A 812 40.63 -2.96 2.06
CA ALA A 812 39.83 -4.12 2.41
C ALA A 812 38.69 -4.27 1.39
N TRP A 813 38.25 -5.51 1.15
CA TRP A 813 37.09 -5.84 0.32
C TRP A 813 36.33 -6.99 0.95
N SER A 814 35.10 -7.25 0.49
CA SER A 814 34.24 -8.30 1.04
C SER A 814 33.76 -9.26 -0.03
N ASP A 815 33.93 -10.56 0.19
CA ASP A 815 33.38 -11.60 -0.68
C ASP A 815 32.00 -12.02 -0.15
N ARG A 816 30.99 -12.12 -1.02
CA ARG A 816 29.64 -12.58 -0.65
C ARG A 816 29.25 -13.85 -1.39
N LEU A 817 28.60 -14.77 -0.67
CA LEU A 817 28.07 -16.01 -1.21
C LEU A 817 26.56 -15.96 -1.37
N TYR A 818 26.05 -16.43 -2.50
CA TYR A 818 24.62 -16.47 -2.79
C TYR A 818 24.18 -17.84 -3.30
N LEU A 819 22.92 -18.20 -3.02
CA LEU A 819 22.20 -19.29 -3.66
C LEU A 819 21.26 -18.71 -4.72
N SER A 820 21.46 -19.10 -5.98
CA SER A 820 20.75 -18.55 -7.15
C SER A 820 20.10 -19.63 -8.01
N ARG A 821 19.04 -19.28 -8.74
CA ARG A 821 18.43 -20.16 -9.75
C ARG A 821 19.21 -20.17 -11.07
N ASP A 822 20.11 -19.23 -11.29
CA ASP A 822 20.93 -19.15 -12.49
C ASP A 822 22.38 -18.76 -12.17
N ALA A 823 23.22 -18.65 -13.21
CA ALA A 823 24.65 -18.41 -13.05
C ALA A 823 25.02 -16.91 -12.84
N SER A 824 24.02 -16.03 -12.74
CA SER A 824 24.19 -14.58 -12.65
C SER A 824 23.62 -14.03 -11.35
N LEU A 825 24.22 -12.95 -10.85
CA LEU A 825 23.74 -12.29 -9.63
C LEU A 825 22.46 -11.49 -9.92
N GLY A 826 21.38 -11.81 -9.21
CA GLY A 826 20.07 -11.17 -9.28
C GLY A 826 19.55 -10.70 -7.91
N ALA A 827 18.46 -9.92 -7.91
CA ALA A 827 17.82 -9.44 -6.68
C ALA A 827 17.00 -10.53 -5.96
N ASP A 828 16.71 -11.63 -6.65
CA ASP A 828 16.02 -12.83 -6.18
C ASP A 828 16.97 -13.87 -5.55
N ASP A 829 18.27 -13.63 -5.60
CA ASP A 829 19.27 -14.52 -5.02
C ASP A 829 19.34 -14.42 -3.49
N THR A 830 19.50 -15.57 -2.85
CA THR A 830 19.56 -15.64 -1.39
C THR A 830 21.00 -15.50 -0.91
N LEU A 831 21.31 -14.43 -0.18
CA LEU A 831 22.61 -14.26 0.48
C LEU A 831 22.81 -15.35 1.56
N LEU A 832 23.87 -16.13 1.41
CA LEU A 832 24.24 -17.21 2.33
C LEU A 832 25.31 -16.78 3.36
N GLY A 833 26.17 -15.82 3.02
CA GLY A 833 27.19 -15.30 3.92
C GLY A 833 28.13 -14.29 3.29
N GLU A 834 28.96 -13.68 4.13
CA GLU A 834 29.93 -12.64 3.75
C GLU A 834 31.26 -12.88 4.48
N LEU A 835 32.38 -12.68 3.77
CA LEU A 835 33.73 -12.80 4.31
C LEU A 835 34.56 -11.57 3.94
N ALA A 836 34.97 -10.81 4.96
CA ALA A 836 35.84 -9.66 4.76
C ALA A 836 37.31 -10.07 4.59
N HIS A 837 38.00 -9.39 3.67
CA HIS A 837 39.41 -9.56 3.37
C HIS A 837 40.16 -8.24 3.62
N ALA A 838 41.28 -8.33 4.33
CA ALA A 838 42.21 -7.20 4.47
C ALA A 838 43.31 -7.35 3.42
N GLY A 839 43.44 -6.36 2.52
CA GLY A 839 44.52 -6.32 1.55
C GLY A 839 45.89 -6.05 2.16
N PRO A 840 46.94 -6.00 1.32
CA PRO A 840 46.85 -5.95 -0.15
C PRO A 840 46.94 -7.31 -0.84
N LEU A 841 46.42 -7.40 -2.08
CA LEU A 841 46.61 -8.55 -2.98
C LEU A 841 47.39 -8.12 -4.24
N ALA A 842 48.65 -8.55 -4.35
CA ALA A 842 49.52 -8.21 -5.47
C ALA A 842 48.98 -8.72 -6.82
N ALA A 843 49.28 -8.01 -7.90
CA ALA A 843 48.94 -8.40 -9.28
C ALA A 843 49.41 -9.84 -9.59
N GLY A 844 48.55 -10.64 -10.21
CA GLY A 844 48.78 -12.05 -10.52
C GLY A 844 48.79 -12.99 -9.30
N SER A 845 48.67 -12.46 -8.08
CA SER A 845 48.49 -13.28 -6.89
C SER A 845 47.03 -13.65 -6.69
N SER A 846 46.79 -14.70 -5.92
CA SER A 846 45.45 -15.18 -5.59
C SER A 846 45.38 -15.58 -4.13
N TYR A 847 44.20 -15.48 -3.53
CA TYR A 847 43.93 -16.11 -2.24
C TYR A 847 42.87 -17.19 -2.39
N ASP A 848 42.97 -18.19 -1.53
CA ASP A 848 41.95 -19.21 -1.35
C ASP A 848 41.15 -18.85 -0.09
N ALA A 849 39.84 -18.87 -0.20
CA ALA A 849 38.91 -18.60 0.88
C ALA A 849 37.87 -19.72 0.96
N GLN A 850 37.29 -19.89 2.14
CA GLN A 850 36.20 -20.80 2.36
C GLN A 850 35.29 -20.26 3.45
N LEU A 851 33.99 -20.48 3.30
CA LEU A 851 32.99 -20.09 4.29
C LEU A 851 31.98 -21.24 4.43
N PRO A 852 31.81 -21.80 5.65
CA PRO A 852 30.67 -22.65 5.93
C PRO A 852 29.39 -21.83 5.88
N VAL A 853 28.44 -22.22 5.04
CA VAL A 853 27.14 -21.57 4.88
C VAL A 853 26.00 -22.57 5.00
N GLY A 854 24.94 -22.17 5.69
CA GLY A 854 23.72 -22.98 5.82
C GLY A 854 22.82 -22.81 4.61
N LEU A 855 22.35 -23.92 4.05
CA LEU A 855 21.37 -23.88 2.97
C LEU A 855 19.97 -23.56 3.52
N PRO A 856 19.13 -22.81 2.78
CA PRO A 856 17.73 -22.62 3.17
C PRO A 856 17.00 -23.96 3.30
N LEU A 857 16.15 -24.11 4.31
CA LEU A 857 15.48 -25.38 4.63
C LEU A 857 14.53 -25.88 3.53
N ALA A 858 13.89 -24.96 2.80
CA ALA A 858 13.01 -25.30 1.68
C ALA A 858 13.73 -25.39 0.31
N ALA A 859 15.07 -25.23 0.27
CA ALA A 859 15.80 -25.25 -0.99
C ALA A 859 15.70 -26.64 -1.65
N SER A 860 15.20 -26.67 -2.89
CA SER A 860 15.10 -27.92 -3.66
C SER A 860 15.26 -27.70 -5.17
N GLY A 861 15.91 -28.67 -5.81
CA GLY A 861 16.19 -28.68 -7.25
C GLY A 861 17.53 -28.07 -7.60
N ASP A 862 17.67 -27.68 -8.87
CA ASP A 862 18.92 -27.13 -9.39
C ASP A 862 19.07 -25.65 -9.03
N TYR A 863 20.27 -25.31 -8.59
CA TYR A 863 20.74 -23.98 -8.20
C TYR A 863 22.16 -23.75 -8.72
N PHE A 864 22.65 -22.53 -8.51
CA PHE A 864 24.04 -22.16 -8.57
C PHE A 864 24.45 -21.56 -7.22
N LEU A 865 25.69 -21.84 -6.80
CA LEU A 865 26.35 -21.11 -5.74
C LEU A 865 27.22 -20.04 -6.37
N LEU A 866 26.91 -18.80 -6.08
CA LEU A 866 27.64 -17.64 -6.57
C LEU A 866 28.58 -17.13 -5.49
N VAL A 867 29.80 -16.77 -5.88
CA VAL A 867 30.66 -15.88 -5.09
C VAL A 867 30.80 -14.58 -5.84
N VAL A 868 30.67 -13.48 -5.13
CA VAL A 868 30.94 -12.13 -5.63
C VAL A 868 32.13 -11.60 -4.87
N SER A 869 33.27 -11.43 -5.52
CA SER A 869 34.41 -10.75 -4.90
C SER A 869 34.20 -9.25 -4.94
N ASP A 870 34.75 -8.56 -3.94
CA ASP A 870 34.51 -7.13 -3.71
C ASP A 870 33.04 -6.72 -3.90
N ALA A 871 32.14 -7.48 -3.26
CA ALA A 871 30.70 -7.36 -3.46
C ALA A 871 30.12 -5.99 -3.07
N LEU A 872 30.94 -5.13 -2.46
CA LEU A 872 30.61 -3.77 -2.04
C LEU A 872 31.26 -2.68 -2.91
N GLY A 873 32.10 -3.04 -3.90
CA GLY A 873 32.82 -2.10 -4.76
C GLY A 873 33.82 -1.23 -3.99
N GLU A 874 34.51 -1.81 -3.02
CA GLU A 874 35.48 -1.13 -2.14
C GLU A 874 36.83 -0.95 -2.82
N VAL A 875 37.20 -1.88 -3.71
CA VAL A 875 38.39 -1.82 -4.58
C VAL A 875 37.94 -1.34 -5.96
N ARG A 876 38.55 -0.27 -6.46
CA ARG A 876 38.19 0.25 -7.78
C ARG A 876 38.81 -0.60 -8.89
N GLU A 877 37.99 -1.34 -9.62
CA GLU A 877 38.41 -2.29 -10.67
C GLU A 877 37.95 -1.84 -12.05
N VAL A 878 38.61 -0.82 -12.61
CA VAL A 878 38.19 -0.21 -13.87
C VAL A 878 38.20 -1.22 -15.01
N GLY A 879 37.02 -1.51 -15.55
CA GLY A 879 36.83 -2.52 -16.60
C GLY A 879 36.78 -3.96 -16.10
N GLY A 880 37.01 -4.20 -14.79
CA GLY A 880 36.96 -5.49 -14.10
C GLY A 880 35.68 -5.74 -13.29
N GLU A 881 34.91 -4.69 -12.94
CA GLU A 881 33.69 -4.81 -12.09
C GLU A 881 32.66 -5.87 -12.57
N ASN A 882 32.65 -6.19 -13.86
CA ASN A 882 31.68 -7.13 -14.45
C ASN A 882 32.13 -8.59 -14.37
N ASN A 883 33.35 -8.89 -13.92
CA ASN A 883 33.86 -10.25 -13.77
C ASN A 883 34.13 -10.64 -12.32
N ASN A 884 33.46 -9.98 -11.38
CA ASN A 884 33.57 -10.24 -9.95
C ASN A 884 32.69 -11.43 -9.50
N VAL A 885 31.86 -11.99 -10.40
CA VAL A 885 30.97 -13.11 -10.11
C VAL A 885 31.54 -14.42 -10.63
N GLY A 886 31.71 -15.38 -9.73
CA GLY A 886 32.03 -16.77 -10.04
C GLY A 886 30.87 -17.66 -9.62
N SER A 887 30.61 -18.73 -10.38
CA SER A 887 29.51 -19.65 -10.06
C SER A 887 29.91 -21.10 -10.23
N THR A 888 29.25 -21.98 -9.47
CA THR A 888 29.26 -23.42 -9.70
C THR A 888 27.84 -23.97 -9.63
N PRO A 889 27.43 -24.89 -10.51
CA PRO A 889 26.18 -25.61 -10.35
C PRO A 889 26.13 -26.32 -9.00
N PHE A 890 24.94 -26.34 -8.40
CA PHE A 890 24.67 -26.94 -7.11
C PHE A 890 23.25 -27.50 -7.11
N THR A 891 23.07 -28.77 -6.79
CA THR A 891 21.73 -29.33 -6.62
C THR A 891 21.39 -29.38 -5.13
N ALA A 892 20.39 -28.59 -4.70
CA ALA A 892 19.82 -28.73 -3.37
C ALA A 892 18.86 -29.92 -3.40
N ALA A 893 19.22 -31.01 -2.73
CA ALA A 893 18.27 -32.07 -2.44
C ALA A 893 17.47 -31.62 -1.22
N LEU A 894 16.15 -31.71 -1.27
CA LEU A 894 15.35 -31.39 -0.09
C LEU A 894 15.75 -32.33 1.05
N ALA A 895 16.07 -31.79 2.22
CA ALA A 895 16.38 -32.59 3.40
C ALA A 895 15.20 -33.48 3.77
N PRO A 896 15.47 -34.67 4.34
CA PRO A 896 14.43 -35.51 4.91
C PRO A 896 13.61 -34.71 5.92
N TYR A 897 12.35 -34.45 5.56
CA TYR A 897 11.41 -33.67 6.35
C TYR A 897 10.39 -34.61 6.99
N ALA A 898 9.84 -34.20 8.13
CA ALA A 898 8.74 -34.93 8.75
C ALA A 898 7.43 -34.55 8.06
N ASN A 899 6.49 -35.49 8.00
CA ASN A 899 5.09 -35.21 7.66
C ASN A 899 4.24 -35.79 8.79
N LEU A 900 3.77 -34.95 9.69
CA LEU A 900 3.13 -35.29 10.95
C LEU A 900 1.65 -35.54 10.70
N VAL A 901 1.32 -36.79 10.44
CA VAL A 901 -0.06 -37.22 10.21
C VAL A 901 -0.72 -37.55 11.53
N VAL A 902 -1.78 -36.81 11.86
CA VAL A 902 -2.60 -37.13 13.03
C VAL A 902 -3.60 -38.21 12.66
N SER A 903 -3.73 -39.22 13.51
CA SER A 903 -4.65 -40.34 13.34
C SER A 903 -5.07 -40.94 14.68
N ALA A 904 -5.99 -41.90 14.63
CA ALA A 904 -6.48 -42.64 15.79
C ALA A 904 -6.89 -41.72 16.96
N VAL A 905 -7.49 -40.57 16.62
CA VAL A 905 -8.01 -39.64 17.62
C VAL A 905 -9.24 -40.27 18.26
N THR A 906 -9.24 -40.34 19.57
CA THR A 906 -10.30 -40.86 20.42
C THR A 906 -10.49 -39.89 21.58
N ALA A 907 -11.74 -39.65 21.95
CA ALA A 907 -12.09 -38.84 23.10
C ALA A 907 -13.04 -39.68 23.95
N GLU A 908 -12.59 -40.10 25.14
CA GLU A 908 -13.32 -41.03 26.01
C GLU A 908 -13.57 -40.45 27.40
N ALA A 909 -14.77 -40.67 27.93
CA ALA A 909 -15.16 -40.27 29.27
C ALA A 909 -14.48 -41.13 30.34
N SER A 910 -13.89 -40.49 31.36
CA SER A 910 -13.29 -41.20 32.50
C SER A 910 -14.30 -41.34 33.65
N VAL A 911 -15.44 -42.02 33.44
CA VAL A 911 -16.47 -42.17 34.48
C VAL A 911 -16.80 -43.64 34.74
N PRO A 912 -16.67 -44.16 35.98
CA PRO A 912 -16.93 -45.58 36.31
C PRO A 912 -18.39 -46.05 36.20
N TYR A 913 -19.34 -45.18 35.84
CA TYR A 913 -20.77 -45.41 35.99
C TYR A 913 -21.63 -45.12 34.75
N ALA A 914 -21.03 -44.83 33.59
CA ALA A 914 -21.78 -44.60 32.36
C ALA A 914 -21.97 -45.91 31.54
N PRO A 915 -23.19 -46.24 31.08
CA PRO A 915 -23.48 -47.41 30.25
C PRO A 915 -23.11 -47.21 28.77
N ALA A 916 -22.69 -46.00 28.37
CA ALA A 916 -22.19 -45.68 27.04
C ALA A 916 -20.93 -44.77 27.14
N PRO A 917 -19.84 -45.05 26.42
CA PRO A 917 -18.58 -44.30 26.50
C PRO A 917 -18.63 -42.89 25.87
N GLU A 918 -19.76 -42.51 25.25
CA GLU A 918 -19.93 -41.30 24.43
C GLU A 918 -20.42 -40.07 25.22
N VAL A 919 -20.80 -40.25 26.49
CA VAL A 919 -21.29 -39.17 27.37
C VAL A 919 -20.28 -38.90 28.49
N VAL A 920 -19.66 -37.73 28.46
CA VAL A 920 -18.73 -37.27 29.50
C VAL A 920 -19.52 -36.48 30.54
N VAL A 921 -19.50 -36.92 31.80
CA VAL A 921 -20.28 -36.28 32.87
C VAL A 921 -19.39 -35.60 33.92
N GLY A 922 -19.50 -34.28 34.05
CA GLY A 922 -18.89 -33.48 35.13
C GLY A 922 -18.88 -31.97 34.82
N ASP A 923 -18.67 -31.13 35.84
CA ASP A 923 -18.43 -29.68 35.67
C ASP A 923 -17.31 -29.21 36.63
N PRO A 924 -16.08 -29.00 36.13
CA PRO A 924 -15.68 -29.24 34.76
C PRO A 924 -15.58 -30.75 34.44
N ALA A 925 -16.00 -31.15 33.23
CA ALA A 925 -16.01 -32.54 32.80
C ALA A 925 -14.58 -33.08 32.59
N GLN A 926 -14.31 -34.27 33.10
CA GLN A 926 -13.01 -34.93 32.88
C GLN A 926 -13.07 -35.83 31.65
N ILE A 927 -12.24 -35.53 30.67
CA ILE A 927 -12.12 -36.32 29.44
C ILE A 927 -10.70 -36.87 29.32
N THR A 928 -10.59 -38.08 28.78
CA THR A 928 -9.32 -38.63 28.31
C THR A 928 -9.32 -38.60 26.80
N VAL A 929 -8.39 -37.85 26.21
CA VAL A 929 -8.21 -37.79 24.77
C VAL A 929 -6.96 -38.56 24.44
N SER A 930 -7.05 -39.51 23.51
CA SER A 930 -5.90 -40.21 22.97
C SER A 930 -5.79 -39.98 21.47
N TRP A 931 -4.58 -39.74 20.99
CA TRP A 931 -4.29 -39.54 19.57
C TRP A 931 -2.96 -40.19 19.23
N THR A 932 -2.77 -40.47 17.95
CA THR A 932 -1.50 -40.95 17.41
C THR A 932 -1.02 -39.98 16.36
N VAL A 933 0.22 -39.52 16.47
CA VAL A 933 0.88 -38.78 15.40
C VAL A 933 1.91 -39.71 14.79
N SER A 934 1.79 -39.96 13.49
CA SER A 934 2.76 -40.72 12.70
C SER A 934 3.57 -39.76 11.83
N ASN A 935 4.80 -40.13 11.53
CA ASN A 935 5.60 -39.40 10.56
C ASN A 935 5.59 -40.14 9.20
N ASP A 936 4.78 -39.66 8.26
CA ASP A 936 4.69 -40.16 6.88
C ASP A 936 5.64 -39.42 5.92
N GLY A 937 6.56 -38.63 6.50
CA GLY A 937 7.52 -37.83 5.76
C GLY A 937 8.64 -38.66 5.17
N THR A 938 9.69 -37.97 4.74
CA THR A 938 10.88 -38.61 4.18
C THR A 938 12.00 -38.75 5.21
N GLY A 939 11.88 -38.11 6.38
CA GLY A 939 12.80 -38.22 7.51
C GLY A 939 12.22 -37.69 8.82
N VAL A 940 13.05 -37.64 9.87
CA VAL A 940 12.69 -37.09 11.20
C VAL A 940 12.45 -35.57 11.22
N GLY A 941 12.79 -34.86 10.15
CA GLY A 941 12.82 -33.40 10.14
C GLY A 941 13.96 -32.80 10.98
N GLN A 942 14.13 -31.48 10.92
CA GLN A 942 15.13 -30.77 11.74
C GLN A 942 14.63 -30.43 13.14
N THR A 943 13.32 -30.23 13.27
CA THR A 943 12.69 -29.92 14.54
C THR A 943 12.20 -31.21 15.17
N THR A 944 12.65 -31.49 16.39
CA THR A 944 12.25 -32.68 17.16
C THR A 944 11.31 -32.32 18.31
N GLN A 945 10.68 -31.17 18.24
CA GLN A 945 9.76 -30.64 19.25
C GLN A 945 8.68 -29.83 18.54
N TRP A 946 7.43 -30.13 18.84
CA TRP A 946 6.27 -29.44 18.27
C TRP A 946 5.14 -29.44 19.29
N THR A 947 4.13 -28.64 19.02
CA THR A 947 2.98 -28.51 19.91
C THR A 947 1.78 -29.24 19.33
N ASP A 948 1.28 -30.25 20.05
CA ASP A 948 -0.04 -30.83 19.79
C ASP A 948 -1.10 -29.94 20.43
N ALA A 949 -2.02 -29.41 19.64
CA ALA A 949 -3.21 -28.73 20.10
C ALA A 949 -4.42 -29.67 20.05
N LEU A 950 -5.17 -29.70 21.14
CA LEU A 950 -6.44 -30.39 21.24
C LEU A 950 -7.54 -29.36 21.08
N LEU A 951 -8.38 -29.55 20.08
CA LEU A 951 -9.42 -28.61 19.70
C LEU A 951 -10.79 -29.25 19.80
N VAL A 952 -11.77 -28.43 20.13
CA VAL A 952 -13.19 -28.78 20.05
C VAL A 952 -13.86 -27.82 19.08
N SER A 953 -14.68 -28.36 18.19
CA SER A 953 -15.42 -27.59 17.19
C SER A 953 -16.89 -27.98 17.22
N SER A 954 -17.74 -27.06 16.76
CA SER A 954 -19.16 -27.34 16.54
C SER A 954 -19.42 -28.05 15.21
N ASP A 955 -18.45 -28.05 14.29
CA ASP A 955 -18.55 -28.74 13.01
C ASP A 955 -17.34 -29.63 12.71
N SER A 956 -17.33 -30.24 11.52
CA SER A 956 -16.26 -31.11 11.04
C SER A 956 -15.13 -30.36 10.32
N ILE A 957 -15.07 -29.03 10.40
CA ILE A 957 -14.11 -28.18 9.68
C ILE A 957 -13.09 -27.62 10.66
N VAL A 958 -11.84 -28.08 10.56
CA VAL A 958 -10.72 -27.56 11.35
C VAL A 958 -10.08 -26.31 10.70
N GLY A 959 -9.68 -25.34 11.51
CA GLY A 959 -9.09 -24.05 11.15
C GLY A 959 -10.07 -22.88 10.95
N ASN A 960 -11.36 -23.04 11.30
CA ASN A 960 -12.40 -22.02 11.13
C ASN A 960 -12.67 -21.26 12.46
N GLY A 961 -13.74 -20.44 12.49
CA GLY A 961 -13.97 -19.48 13.58
C GLY A 961 -14.53 -20.09 14.88
N ASP A 962 -15.00 -21.33 14.85
CA ASP A 962 -15.62 -22.02 16.00
C ASP A 962 -14.71 -23.03 16.70
N ASP A 963 -13.52 -23.29 16.16
CA ASP A 963 -12.50 -24.10 16.81
C ASP A 963 -11.99 -23.47 18.11
N ARG A 964 -12.01 -24.26 19.19
CA ARG A 964 -11.49 -23.85 20.49
C ARG A 964 -10.39 -24.80 20.94
N VAL A 965 -9.19 -24.28 21.13
CA VAL A 965 -8.10 -25.03 21.75
C VAL A 965 -8.41 -25.24 23.23
N VAL A 966 -8.64 -26.49 23.63
CA VAL A 966 -8.96 -26.86 25.02
C VAL A 966 -7.72 -27.28 25.81
N ALA A 967 -6.68 -27.76 25.13
CA ALA A 967 -5.38 -28.06 25.73
C ALA A 967 -4.28 -28.00 24.67
N THR A 968 -3.04 -27.76 25.11
CA THR A 968 -1.85 -27.88 24.28
C THR A 968 -0.80 -28.70 25.00
N TYR A 969 -0.06 -29.49 24.25
CA TYR A 969 0.96 -30.35 24.79
C TYR A 969 2.19 -30.35 23.89
N ALA A 970 3.33 -29.97 24.45
CA ALA A 970 4.60 -30.11 23.76
C ALA A 970 4.96 -31.60 23.61
N HIS A 971 5.29 -31.99 22.39
CA HIS A 971 6.05 -33.21 22.11
C HIS A 971 7.54 -32.88 22.18
N ALA A 972 8.32 -33.78 22.78
CA ALA A 972 9.78 -33.67 22.81
C ALA A 972 10.41 -35.01 22.44
N GLY A 973 11.07 -35.06 21.29
CA GLY A 973 11.67 -36.25 20.72
C GLY A 973 11.57 -36.25 19.20
N ALA A 974 12.55 -36.86 18.54
CA ALA A 974 12.46 -37.07 17.09
C ALA A 974 11.48 -38.23 16.83
N LEU A 975 10.65 -38.11 15.79
CA LEU A 975 9.78 -39.19 15.32
C LEU A 975 10.32 -39.72 13.99
N ALA A 976 10.80 -40.96 13.95
CA ALA A 976 11.33 -41.54 12.71
C ALA A 976 10.23 -41.83 11.69
N VAL A 977 10.60 -41.95 10.41
CA VAL A 977 9.64 -42.23 9.34
C VAL A 977 8.94 -43.57 9.58
N GLY A 978 7.61 -43.55 9.52
CA GLY A 978 6.76 -44.69 9.82
C GLY A 978 6.64 -45.02 11.32
N ASP A 979 7.40 -44.35 12.19
CA ASP A 979 7.15 -44.39 13.62
C ASP A 979 5.96 -43.49 13.94
N SER A 980 5.30 -43.82 15.04
CA SER A 980 4.23 -43.03 15.61
C SER A 980 4.40 -42.95 17.12
N TYR A 981 4.01 -41.83 17.73
CA TYR A 981 3.73 -41.82 19.15
C TYR A 981 2.24 -41.70 19.38
N SER A 982 1.76 -42.41 20.38
CA SER A 982 0.43 -42.21 20.91
C SER A 982 0.52 -41.46 22.22
N ARG A 983 -0.35 -40.48 22.38
CA ARG A 983 -0.49 -39.74 23.63
C ARG A 983 -1.90 -39.91 24.13
N SER A 984 -2.06 -39.99 25.45
CA SER A 984 -3.35 -40.09 26.12
C SER A 984 -3.30 -39.17 27.32
N GLU A 985 -4.14 -38.15 27.31
CA GLU A 985 -4.15 -37.12 28.34
C GLU A 985 -5.54 -37.00 28.94
N THR A 986 -5.59 -37.07 30.26
CA THR A 986 -6.81 -36.84 31.02
C THR A 986 -6.79 -35.44 31.61
N PHE A 987 -7.73 -34.60 31.20
CA PHE A 987 -7.82 -33.23 31.70
C PHE A 987 -9.27 -32.82 31.90
N LEU A 988 -9.42 -31.70 32.59
CA LEU A 988 -10.72 -31.07 32.81
C LEU A 988 -10.99 -30.12 31.66
N LEU A 989 -12.12 -30.31 30.98
CA LEU A 989 -12.66 -29.33 30.05
C LEU A 989 -12.96 -28.02 30.80
N PRO A 990 -13.11 -26.88 30.11
CA PRO A 990 -13.45 -25.63 30.78
C PRO A 990 -14.70 -25.73 31.67
N ALA A 991 -14.78 -24.91 32.72
CA ALA A 991 -15.99 -24.84 33.53
C ALA A 991 -17.19 -24.42 32.66
N TYR A 992 -18.37 -24.99 32.93
CA TYR A 992 -19.59 -24.82 32.14
C TYR A 992 -19.53 -25.35 30.70
N PHE A 993 -18.51 -26.14 30.36
CA PHE A 993 -18.39 -26.76 29.04
C PHE A 993 -19.38 -27.92 28.91
N GLN A 994 -20.38 -27.77 28.05
CA GLN A 994 -21.44 -28.74 27.79
C GLN A 994 -21.86 -28.67 26.31
N GLY A 995 -22.40 -29.77 25.79
CA GLY A 995 -22.89 -29.89 24.42
C GLY A 995 -22.19 -30.99 23.63
N ARG A 996 -22.54 -31.12 22.36
CA ARG A 996 -22.00 -32.08 21.41
C ARG A 996 -20.88 -31.43 20.62
N TYR A 997 -19.70 -32.04 20.62
CA TYR A 997 -18.53 -31.46 19.96
C TYR A 997 -17.80 -32.48 19.11
N HIS A 998 -17.36 -32.01 17.95
CA HIS A 998 -16.30 -32.65 17.19
C HIS A 998 -14.98 -32.39 17.93
N PHE A 999 -14.18 -33.44 18.12
CA PHE A 999 -12.88 -33.31 18.77
C PHE A 999 -11.79 -33.46 17.73
N PHE A 1000 -10.91 -32.47 17.63
CA PHE A 1000 -9.76 -32.51 16.75
C PHE A 1000 -8.48 -32.55 17.55
N VAL A 1001 -7.47 -33.18 16.98
CA VAL A 1001 -6.09 -32.94 17.36
C VAL A 1001 -5.39 -32.38 16.16
N ARG A 1002 -4.67 -31.28 16.36
CA ARG A 1002 -3.72 -30.72 15.40
C ARG A 1002 -2.31 -30.85 15.97
N SER A 1003 -1.46 -31.67 15.35
CA SER A 1003 -0.02 -31.66 15.60
C SER A 1003 0.63 -30.47 14.90
N ASP A 1004 1.83 -30.10 15.32
CA ASP A 1004 2.54 -28.91 14.85
C ASP A 1004 1.69 -27.63 14.80
N ALA A 1005 0.89 -27.40 15.84
CA ALA A 1005 -0.07 -26.31 15.85
C ALA A 1005 0.56 -24.91 15.83
N GLY A 1006 1.87 -24.79 16.08
CA GLY A 1006 2.64 -23.56 15.97
C GLY A 1006 3.51 -23.46 14.71
N ASP A 1007 3.34 -24.37 13.74
CA ASP A 1007 4.13 -24.47 12.51
C ASP A 1007 5.66 -24.57 12.81
N GLU A 1008 6.02 -25.38 13.82
CA GLU A 1008 7.38 -25.52 14.34
C GLU A 1008 8.22 -26.54 13.55
N VAL A 1009 7.57 -27.48 12.86
CA VAL A 1009 8.18 -28.55 12.08
C VAL A 1009 8.07 -28.20 10.60
N PHE A 1010 9.18 -28.27 9.89
CA PHE A 1010 9.14 -28.08 8.44
C PHE A 1010 8.60 -29.34 7.76
N GLU A 1011 7.42 -29.22 7.14
CA GLU A 1011 6.70 -30.35 6.52
C GLU A 1011 6.62 -30.25 4.99
N ASN A 1012 7.39 -29.32 4.42
CA ASN A 1012 7.42 -29.05 2.98
C ASN A 1012 6.03 -28.75 2.38
N GLY A 1013 5.18 -28.07 3.15
CA GLY A 1013 3.84 -27.65 2.74
C GLY A 1013 2.74 -28.71 2.89
N LEU A 1014 3.03 -29.84 3.54
CA LEU A 1014 2.05 -30.85 3.94
C LEU A 1014 1.48 -30.53 5.32
N GLU A 1015 0.61 -29.53 5.38
CA GLU A 1015 0.09 -28.99 6.65
C GLU A 1015 -1.35 -29.46 6.97
N VAL A 1016 -1.98 -30.16 6.03
CA VAL A 1016 -3.43 -30.49 6.11
C VAL A 1016 -3.68 -31.72 6.96
N ASP A 1017 -2.82 -32.72 6.82
CA ASP A 1017 -2.82 -33.99 7.56
C ASP A 1017 -2.28 -33.86 8.99
N ASN A 1018 -1.81 -32.67 9.35
CA ASN A 1018 -1.50 -32.29 10.72
C ASN A 1018 -2.71 -32.26 11.63
N ALA A 1019 -3.94 -32.34 11.09
CA ALA A 1019 -5.15 -32.39 11.88
C ALA A 1019 -6.01 -33.61 11.55
N ALA A 1020 -6.56 -34.24 12.59
CA ALA A 1020 -7.58 -35.27 12.44
C ALA A 1020 -8.66 -35.17 13.51
N GLU A 1021 -9.85 -35.58 13.10
CA GLU A 1021 -11.03 -35.65 13.95
C GLU A 1021 -11.10 -36.99 14.68
N ALA A 1022 -11.63 -36.99 15.90
CA ALA A 1022 -12.07 -38.20 16.58
C ALA A 1022 -13.21 -38.86 15.80
N ALA A 1023 -13.16 -40.19 15.68
CA ALA A 1023 -14.18 -40.95 14.94
C ALA A 1023 -15.61 -40.83 15.54
N ARG A 1024 -15.70 -40.34 16.77
CA ARG A 1024 -16.96 -40.14 17.48
C ARG A 1024 -17.02 -38.72 17.99
N ILE A 1025 -18.17 -38.12 17.78
CA ILE A 1025 -18.61 -36.91 18.45
C ILE A 1025 -18.95 -37.30 19.89
N PHE A 1026 -18.62 -36.47 20.87
CA PHE A 1026 -18.87 -36.77 22.28
C PHE A 1026 -19.75 -35.69 22.91
N ASP A 1027 -20.66 -36.14 23.77
CA ASP A 1027 -21.61 -35.28 24.44
C ASP A 1027 -21.07 -34.97 25.85
N VAL A 1028 -20.91 -33.70 26.17
CA VAL A 1028 -20.49 -33.27 27.51
C VAL A 1028 -21.69 -32.81 28.31
N MET A 1029 -21.92 -33.49 29.43
CA MET A 1029 -22.99 -33.21 30.39
C MET A 1029 -22.41 -32.86 31.75
N ARG A 1030 -23.09 -32.01 32.53
CA ARG A 1030 -22.54 -31.51 33.80
C ARG A 1030 -22.86 -32.40 35.02
N ILE A 1031 -23.98 -33.12 34.99
CA ILE A 1031 -24.46 -33.99 36.08
C ILE A 1031 -25.09 -35.27 35.50
N PRO A 1032 -24.96 -36.44 36.17
CA PRO A 1032 -25.57 -37.68 35.69
C PRO A 1032 -27.09 -37.63 35.88
N ASN A 1033 -27.87 -38.08 34.91
CA ASN A 1033 -29.34 -38.05 34.94
C ASN A 1033 -29.96 -39.26 35.66
N ALA A 1034 -31.02 -39.04 36.43
CA ALA A 1034 -31.92 -40.08 36.93
C ALA A 1034 -33.04 -40.35 35.91
N ASP A 1035 -33.51 -41.59 35.82
CA ASP A 1035 -34.63 -42.00 34.96
C ASP A 1035 -35.61 -42.82 35.80
N LEU A 1036 -36.64 -42.15 36.34
CA LEU A 1036 -37.62 -42.77 37.22
C LEU A 1036 -38.78 -43.36 36.41
N VAL A 1037 -38.91 -44.68 36.42
CA VAL A 1037 -40.02 -45.39 35.77
C VAL A 1037 -40.95 -46.03 36.80
N VAL A 1038 -42.26 -45.97 36.54
CA VAL A 1038 -43.25 -46.75 37.30
C VAL A 1038 -43.17 -48.20 36.87
N SER A 1039 -42.28 -48.94 37.53
CA SER A 1039 -41.98 -50.34 37.23
C SER A 1039 -43.13 -51.32 37.50
N GLN A 1040 -44.11 -50.94 38.34
CA GLN A 1040 -45.29 -51.77 38.63
C GLN A 1040 -46.48 -50.93 39.13
N ALA A 1041 -47.71 -51.26 38.73
CA ALA A 1041 -48.93 -50.66 39.27
C ALA A 1041 -50.06 -51.70 39.43
N SER A 1042 -50.92 -51.52 40.43
CA SER A 1042 -52.02 -52.43 40.76
C SER A 1042 -53.28 -51.67 41.17
N VAL A 1043 -54.41 -52.06 40.57
CA VAL A 1043 -55.75 -51.48 40.80
C VAL A 1043 -56.82 -52.59 40.81
N PRO A 1044 -57.89 -52.49 41.63
CA PRO A 1044 -59.00 -53.43 41.60
C PRO A 1044 -59.74 -53.43 40.26
N ALA A 1045 -60.09 -54.61 39.74
CA ALA A 1045 -60.71 -54.76 38.42
C ALA A 1045 -62.15 -54.20 38.31
N THR A 1046 -62.82 -53.89 39.41
CA THR A 1046 -64.18 -53.34 39.43
C THR A 1046 -64.36 -52.32 40.56
N ALA A 1047 -65.03 -51.20 40.27
CA ALA A 1047 -65.33 -50.14 41.23
C ALA A 1047 -66.80 -49.69 41.13
N SER A 1048 -67.35 -49.12 42.20
CA SER A 1048 -68.73 -48.59 42.25
C SER A 1048 -68.71 -47.07 42.41
N SER A 1049 -69.54 -46.37 41.62
CA SER A 1049 -69.61 -44.91 41.66
C SER A 1049 -69.96 -44.38 43.07
N GLY A 1050 -69.21 -43.39 43.54
CA GLY A 1050 -69.35 -42.80 44.88
C GLY A 1050 -68.65 -43.56 46.01
N ARG A 1051 -67.87 -44.61 45.73
CA ARG A 1051 -67.03 -45.34 46.71
C ARG A 1051 -65.55 -45.25 46.34
N GLY A 1052 -64.68 -45.08 47.33
CA GLY A 1052 -63.23 -45.06 47.13
C GLY A 1052 -62.66 -46.44 46.76
N ILE A 1053 -61.53 -46.45 46.05
CA ILE A 1053 -60.74 -47.64 45.71
C ILE A 1053 -59.29 -47.46 46.17
N ASN A 1054 -58.58 -48.57 46.40
CA ASN A 1054 -57.16 -48.55 46.70
C ASN A 1054 -56.34 -48.78 45.43
N VAL A 1055 -55.36 -47.91 45.18
CA VAL A 1055 -54.40 -48.01 44.07
C VAL A 1055 -52.99 -48.00 44.66
N SER A 1056 -52.09 -48.82 44.13
CA SER A 1056 -50.69 -48.91 44.58
C SER A 1056 -49.73 -49.06 43.40
N TRP A 1057 -48.55 -48.45 43.46
CA TRP A 1057 -47.50 -48.54 42.43
C TRP A 1057 -46.09 -48.49 43.02
N GLN A 1058 -45.09 -48.88 42.24
CA GLN A 1058 -43.66 -48.87 42.57
C GLN A 1058 -42.86 -48.12 41.50
N VAL A 1059 -42.04 -47.16 41.93
CA VAL A 1059 -41.12 -46.39 41.09
C VAL A 1059 -39.69 -46.93 41.26
N SER A 1060 -38.99 -47.14 40.14
CA SER A 1060 -37.59 -47.57 40.08
C SER A 1060 -36.77 -46.55 39.29
N ASN A 1061 -35.55 -46.23 39.74
CA ASN A 1061 -34.61 -45.40 38.97
C ASN A 1061 -33.75 -46.31 38.06
N LEU A 1062 -33.86 -46.14 36.75
CA LEU A 1062 -33.06 -46.80 35.72
C LEU A 1062 -31.93 -45.90 35.17
N GLY A 1063 -31.86 -44.64 35.60
CA GLY A 1063 -30.84 -43.68 35.19
C GLY A 1063 -29.52 -43.87 35.92
N ILE A 1064 -28.49 -43.17 35.43
CA ILE A 1064 -27.09 -43.34 35.89
C ILE A 1064 -26.73 -42.45 37.09
N GLY A 1065 -27.62 -41.54 37.46
CA GLY A 1065 -27.51 -40.63 38.62
C GLY A 1065 -28.62 -40.80 39.65
N PRO A 1066 -28.40 -40.39 40.92
CA PRO A 1066 -29.47 -40.23 41.89
C PRO A 1066 -30.41 -39.09 41.48
N THR A 1067 -31.63 -39.09 42.01
CA THR A 1067 -32.56 -37.96 41.81
C THR A 1067 -31.97 -36.71 42.45
N ASP A 1068 -32.04 -35.59 41.74
CA ASP A 1068 -31.53 -34.28 42.16
C ASP A 1068 -32.37 -33.64 43.28
N ILE A 1069 -33.61 -34.13 43.47
CA ILE A 1069 -34.49 -33.78 44.59
C ILE A 1069 -34.83 -35.00 45.46
N PRO A 1070 -35.00 -34.84 46.79
CA PRO A 1070 -35.23 -35.96 47.72
C PRO A 1070 -36.68 -36.49 47.74
N GLY A 1071 -37.55 -36.02 46.85
CA GLY A 1071 -38.94 -36.47 46.78
C GLY A 1071 -39.60 -36.08 45.47
N TRP A 1072 -40.49 -36.95 44.99
CA TRP A 1072 -41.29 -36.74 43.79
C TRP A 1072 -42.77 -36.92 44.11
N ASN A 1073 -43.63 -36.35 43.26
CA ASN A 1073 -45.08 -36.48 43.38
C ASN A 1073 -45.59 -37.44 42.31
N ASP A 1074 -46.17 -38.55 42.74
CA ASP A 1074 -46.84 -39.49 41.86
C ASP A 1074 -48.30 -39.05 41.62
N THR A 1075 -48.75 -39.04 40.37
CA THR A 1075 -50.12 -38.70 40.00
C THR A 1075 -50.86 -39.94 39.50
N VAL A 1076 -52.04 -40.21 40.07
CA VAL A 1076 -52.91 -41.31 39.65
C VAL A 1076 -54.10 -40.75 38.92
N VAL A 1077 -54.29 -41.18 37.67
CA VAL A 1077 -55.41 -40.75 36.82
C VAL A 1077 -56.30 -41.95 36.50
N LEU A 1078 -57.62 -41.74 36.57
CA LEU A 1078 -58.61 -42.73 36.14
C LEU A 1078 -59.07 -42.38 34.71
N THR A 1079 -58.65 -43.18 33.74
CA THR A 1079 -59.06 -43.06 32.33
C THR A 1079 -60.04 -44.17 31.93
N ALA A 1080 -60.78 -43.94 30.84
CA ALA A 1080 -61.67 -44.91 30.23
C ALA A 1080 -60.97 -45.80 29.18
N ASP A 1081 -59.71 -45.51 28.84
CA ASP A 1081 -58.92 -46.34 27.94
C ASP A 1081 -57.81 -47.13 28.67
N ALA A 1082 -57.31 -48.18 28.02
CA ALA A 1082 -56.24 -49.01 28.57
C ALA A 1082 -54.83 -48.38 28.38
N ALA A 1083 -54.72 -47.27 27.65
CA ALA A 1083 -53.48 -46.58 27.34
C ALA A 1083 -53.13 -45.47 28.35
N GLY A 1084 -54.06 -45.08 29.22
CA GLY A 1084 -53.83 -44.03 30.21
C GLY A 1084 -54.15 -42.61 29.75
N THR A 1085 -54.74 -42.41 28.56
CA THR A 1085 -54.90 -41.08 27.94
C THR A 1085 -56.21 -40.36 28.23
#